data_AF-A0A627S047-F1
#
_entry.id   AF-A0A627S047-F1
#
_cell.length_a   1.000
_cell.length_b   1.000
_cell.length_c   1.000
_cell.angle_alpha   90.00
_cell.angle_beta   90.00
_cell.angle_gamma   90.00
#
_symmetry.space_group_name_H-M   'P 1'
#
loop_
_entity.id
_entity.type
_entity.pdbx_description
1 polymer ?
#
loop_
_entity_poly.entity_id
_entity_poly.type
_entity_poly.pdbx_seq_one_letter_code
_entity_poly.pdbx_strand_id
1 'polypeptide(L)'
;ANSYTGGTLISGGTLIASNVEALGTGDVTDNAVLELNTGGDFDNAISGSGQVEKSGDETLTLSGANSYTGGTLISSGTLVANDVNALGTGDVTDNAVLELNTGGTFDNAISGSGQVVKSGDETLTLSGSNTYTGGTTINDGTLIATSVDALGSGDVTDNAVLELNTGGDFDNAISGSGQVVKSGDETLTLSGTNSYTDGTLISGGTLVATNLEALGTGDVTNNATLELNTGGTFDNAISGSGQVVKSGDDALTLSGSNTYTGGTTISGGTLIATSVDALGSGDVTDNAVLELNTGGTFDNAISGSGQVVKSGDKTLTLSGSNTYTGGTTISGGTLIASNVEALGSGNIDNYASLQLNASGQFVTANLTTHDNATTAIGAGSTLRANTLTQEANSTLAVHLTDSNSGAIVTADHANLGGTLDITGIGNVAKSWTRDAYAYTLIDTDSAINSDFAQFTVAGMDAKQVDFLTVDGRVNAADDTRYDVTASLSWYADSDNAATDAHGTFTLSEQGHSFTLNTALTDVDATLNPDSATDWDGKSLIKRGAGTLILGAQNTYSGDTDVQEGALWLAETATIGSAGSAQAVNIAANAAFGGHNATVNGHVNNLGSLYFVDTFTVNGDVVNSSAMISGSDQPNNTLTIAGNYTGNDGHLYLNTQLGDDSSPTDKLIVTGDTAGSTTLHITNVNGLGAQTVNGIEVIEVGGQSDGDFTLYKGHVDINAWTYTLKQDGGDWYLRSESDDVPDDGGDVTPPDDGGDVIPPDDGGDVTPPDDGGDVTPPDDGGDVTPPDDGGDVTPPDDGGDVTPPDDDGDITPPDGGDVTPVAPQYRADIG
;
A
#
# COMPACT_ATOMS: atom_id res chain seq x y z
N ALA A 1 14.33 59.89 75.48
CA ALA A 1 13.59 61.15 75.30
C ALA A 1 14.34 62.41 75.72
N ASN A 2 14.97 63.11 74.77
CA ASN A 2 15.17 64.55 74.87
C ASN A 2 13.98 65.25 74.18
N SER A 3 13.35 66.25 74.79
CA SER A 3 12.11 66.88 74.27
C SER A 3 12.35 68.21 73.53
N TYR A 4 13.57 68.45 73.04
CA TYR A 4 13.89 69.69 72.32
C TYR A 4 13.52 69.57 70.84
N THR A 5 13.03 70.69 70.29
CA THR A 5 12.59 70.80 68.88
C THR A 5 13.60 71.53 68.00
N GLY A 6 14.73 72.00 68.56
CA GLY A 6 15.80 72.62 67.79
C GLY A 6 16.68 71.58 67.09
N GLY A 7 17.28 71.94 65.96
CA GLY A 7 18.18 71.02 65.23
C GLY A 7 19.48 70.71 66.00
N THR A 8 20.08 69.57 65.70
CA THR A 8 21.34 69.09 66.27
C THR A 8 22.49 69.33 65.29
N LEU A 9 23.57 70.03 65.71
CA LEU A 9 24.78 70.20 64.90
C LEU A 9 25.94 69.39 65.48
N ILE A 10 26.47 68.47 64.69
CA ILE A 10 27.70 67.72 65.00
C ILE A 10 28.83 68.34 64.17
N SER A 11 29.75 69.06 64.81
CA SER A 11 30.85 69.75 64.14
C SER A 11 32.20 69.03 64.24
N GLY A 12 32.29 67.96 65.05
CA GLY A 12 33.50 67.18 65.27
C GLY A 12 33.28 66.01 66.25
N GLY A 13 34.11 64.97 66.14
CA GLY A 13 34.04 63.77 66.97
C GLY A 13 32.90 62.81 66.59
N THR A 14 32.62 61.86 67.48
CA THR A 14 31.50 60.90 67.34
C THR A 14 30.41 61.24 68.33
N LEU A 15 29.18 61.46 67.85
CA LEU A 15 27.99 61.52 68.69
C LEU A 15 27.30 60.16 68.69
N ILE A 16 27.22 59.52 69.85
CA ILE A 16 26.56 58.22 70.01
C ILE A 16 25.14 58.44 70.55
N ALA A 17 24.13 58.06 69.77
CA ALA A 17 22.74 58.02 70.19
C ALA A 17 22.34 56.58 70.55
N SER A 18 22.16 56.31 71.84
CA SER A 18 21.72 54.99 72.34
C SER A 18 20.19 54.82 72.41
N ASN A 19 19.43 55.79 71.91
CA ASN A 19 17.98 55.69 71.64
C ASN A 19 17.59 56.71 70.56
N VAL A 20 16.62 56.40 69.70
CA VAL A 20 16.18 57.29 68.60
C VAL A 20 15.66 58.65 69.10
N GLU A 21 15.07 58.69 70.29
CA GLU A 21 14.60 59.93 70.92
C GLU A 21 15.72 60.77 71.56
N ALA A 22 16.97 60.33 71.52
CA ALA A 22 18.10 61.04 72.15
C ALA A 22 18.42 62.36 71.43
N LEU A 23 18.06 62.46 70.15
CA LEU A 23 18.32 63.63 69.30
C LEU A 23 17.13 64.59 69.18
N GLY A 24 16.08 64.38 69.99
CA GLY A 24 14.85 65.17 69.91
C GLY A 24 14.11 64.98 68.59
N THR A 25 13.25 65.93 68.24
CA THR A 25 12.43 65.88 67.01
C THR A 25 12.94 66.82 65.91
N GLY A 26 14.13 67.40 66.08
CA GLY A 26 14.72 68.34 65.13
C GLY A 26 15.75 67.68 64.22
N ASP A 27 15.90 68.21 63.01
CA ASP A 27 16.87 67.71 62.02
C ASP A 27 18.31 67.74 62.54
N VAL A 28 19.13 66.84 62.01
CA VAL A 28 20.55 66.71 62.33
C VAL A 28 21.39 67.24 61.17
N THR A 29 22.31 68.16 61.47
CA THR A 29 23.41 68.51 60.58
C THR A 29 24.68 67.86 61.10
N ASP A 30 25.10 66.78 60.47
CA ASP A 30 26.31 66.02 60.79
C ASP A 30 27.47 66.40 59.85
N ASN A 31 28.55 66.92 60.42
CA ASN A 31 29.81 67.17 59.71
C ASN A 31 30.97 66.33 60.28
N ALA A 32 30.69 65.30 61.09
CA ALA A 32 31.68 64.39 61.67
C ALA A 32 31.18 62.94 61.65
N VAL A 33 30.86 62.33 62.81
CA VAL A 33 30.28 60.97 62.88
C VAL A 33 29.04 60.98 63.78
N LEU A 34 27.92 60.49 63.25
CA LEU A 34 26.72 60.16 64.00
C LEU A 34 26.58 58.64 64.13
N GLU A 35 26.80 58.10 65.33
CA GLU A 35 26.61 56.67 65.63
C GLU A 35 25.22 56.44 66.26
N LEU A 36 24.38 55.66 65.60
CA LEU A 36 23.05 55.22 66.02
C LEU A 36 23.15 53.79 66.58
N ASN A 37 23.40 53.67 67.89
CA ASN A 37 23.47 52.40 68.61
C ASN A 37 22.12 52.09 69.29
N THR A 38 21.09 51.91 68.47
CA THR A 38 19.70 51.72 68.90
C THR A 38 18.89 51.03 67.82
N GLY A 39 17.74 50.45 68.17
CA GLY A 39 16.64 50.19 67.25
C GLY A 39 15.54 51.26 67.31
N GLY A 40 14.48 51.05 66.52
CA GLY A 40 13.30 51.92 66.41
C GLY A 40 13.27 52.76 65.13
N ASP A 41 12.33 53.70 65.05
CA ASP A 41 12.17 54.58 63.88
C ASP A 41 12.82 55.95 64.12
N PHE A 42 13.66 56.38 63.17
CA PHE A 42 14.32 57.68 63.18
C PHE A 42 13.87 58.50 61.97
N ASP A 43 13.00 59.47 62.25
CA ASP A 43 12.33 60.27 61.21
C ASP A 43 13.03 61.61 60.90
N ASN A 44 13.99 62.03 61.74
CA ASN A 44 14.63 63.34 61.59
C ASN A 44 15.52 63.35 60.33
N ALA A 45 15.50 64.45 59.57
CA ALA A 45 16.37 64.56 58.40
C ALA A 45 17.83 64.78 58.84
N ILE A 46 18.76 64.10 58.16
CA ILE A 46 20.20 64.18 58.37
C ILE A 46 20.82 64.84 57.13
N SER A 47 21.67 65.84 57.38
CA SER A 47 22.36 66.63 56.36
C SER A 47 23.83 66.83 56.73
N GLY A 48 24.66 67.29 55.80
CA GLY A 48 26.06 67.64 56.07
C GLY A 48 27.08 66.64 55.51
N SER A 49 28.36 66.82 55.83
CA SER A 49 29.45 66.01 55.25
C SER A 49 29.88 64.80 56.08
N GLY A 50 29.22 64.56 57.22
CA GLY A 50 29.57 63.50 58.17
C GLY A 50 29.10 62.11 57.77
N GLN A 51 29.61 61.11 58.48
CA GLN A 51 29.30 59.69 58.33
C GLN A 51 28.23 59.28 59.34
N VAL A 52 27.23 58.52 58.88
CA VAL A 52 26.25 57.86 59.76
C VAL A 52 26.69 56.42 60.01
N GLU A 53 26.75 55.98 61.27
CA GLU A 53 27.10 54.60 61.65
C GLU A 53 25.94 53.94 62.40
N LYS A 54 25.54 52.73 61.99
CA LYS A 54 24.61 51.85 62.70
C LYS A 54 25.40 50.71 63.37
N SER A 55 25.50 50.73 64.70
CA SER A 55 26.34 49.78 65.47
C SER A 55 25.58 48.84 66.43
N GLY A 56 24.31 49.12 66.73
CA GLY A 56 23.50 48.27 67.63
C GLY A 56 22.96 47.01 66.96
N ASP A 57 22.60 45.99 67.74
CA ASP A 57 22.11 44.70 67.19
C ASP A 57 20.64 44.72 66.73
N GLU A 58 19.88 45.73 67.14
CA GLU A 58 18.46 45.87 66.84
C GLU A 58 18.20 46.42 65.41
N THR A 59 16.93 46.39 64.98
CA THR A 59 16.48 47.01 63.73
C THR A 59 16.28 48.52 63.93
N LEU A 60 16.96 49.33 63.12
CA LEU A 60 16.77 50.78 63.02
C LEU A 60 16.15 51.12 61.68
N THR A 61 15.07 51.90 61.67
CA THR A 61 14.46 52.44 60.46
C THR A 61 14.88 53.88 60.26
N LEU A 62 15.41 54.22 59.09
CA LEU A 62 15.59 55.60 58.63
C LEU A 62 14.48 55.92 57.62
N SER A 63 13.64 56.89 57.99
CA SER A 63 12.50 57.32 57.16
C SER A 63 12.66 58.73 56.61
N GLY A 64 13.55 59.54 57.20
CA GLY A 64 13.80 60.91 56.76
C GLY A 64 14.49 60.95 55.40
N ALA A 65 14.06 61.88 54.52
CA ALA A 65 14.78 62.16 53.27
C ALA A 65 16.11 62.85 53.62
N ASN A 66 17.20 62.10 53.51
CA ASN A 66 18.52 62.52 53.99
C ASN A 66 19.39 63.04 52.85
N SER A 67 20.32 63.95 53.18
CA SER A 67 21.19 64.64 52.20
C SER A 67 22.67 64.67 52.63
N TYR A 68 23.05 63.86 53.62
CA TYR A 68 24.43 63.76 54.05
C TYR A 68 25.30 63.03 53.01
N THR A 69 26.57 63.41 52.94
CA THR A 69 27.49 62.95 51.89
C THR A 69 28.64 62.06 52.39
N GLY A 70 28.83 61.91 53.72
CA GLY A 70 29.98 61.19 54.28
C GLY A 70 29.85 59.67 54.31
N GLY A 71 28.74 59.13 53.80
CA GLY A 71 28.47 57.70 53.70
C GLY A 71 27.80 57.11 54.93
N THR A 72 27.40 55.85 54.81
CA THR A 72 26.73 55.07 55.86
C THR A 72 27.54 53.81 56.17
N LEU A 73 27.84 53.54 57.44
CA LEU A 73 28.44 52.28 57.89
C LEU A 73 27.43 51.47 58.70
N ILE A 74 27.19 50.22 58.31
CA ILE A 74 26.36 49.28 59.05
C ILE A 74 27.30 48.23 59.66
N SER A 75 27.55 48.35 60.96
CA SER A 75 28.47 47.48 61.70
C SER A 75 27.75 46.28 62.35
N SER A 76 26.47 46.42 62.72
CA SER A 76 25.63 45.35 63.31
C SER A 76 24.13 45.60 63.11
N GLY A 77 23.33 44.55 63.33
CA GLY A 77 21.86 44.56 63.26
C GLY A 77 21.31 44.83 61.85
N THR A 78 20.09 45.34 61.79
CA THR A 78 19.41 45.69 60.51
C THR A 78 19.23 47.20 60.42
N LEU A 79 19.56 47.78 59.26
CA LEU A 79 19.18 49.14 58.90
C LEU A 79 18.09 49.07 57.82
N VAL A 80 16.90 49.58 58.13
CA VAL A 80 15.78 49.68 57.18
C VAL A 80 15.73 51.08 56.60
N ALA A 81 15.72 51.21 55.28
CA ALA A 81 15.49 52.45 54.55
C ALA A 81 14.07 52.41 53.93
N ASN A 82 13.17 53.27 54.43
CA ASN A 82 11.79 53.38 53.91
C ASN A 82 11.63 54.46 52.83
N ASP A 83 12.69 55.19 52.51
CA ASP A 83 12.77 56.16 51.42
C ASP A 83 14.09 55.93 50.69
N VAL A 84 14.11 56.08 49.36
CA VAL A 84 15.32 55.86 48.55
C VAL A 84 16.47 56.82 48.90
N ASN A 85 16.15 57.99 49.45
CA ASN A 85 17.11 58.98 49.93
C ASN A 85 17.40 58.85 51.42
N ALA A 86 16.88 57.82 52.11
CA ALA A 86 17.07 57.65 53.55
C ALA A 86 18.55 57.47 53.94
N LEU A 87 19.42 57.08 53.01
CA LEU A 87 20.85 56.87 53.26
C LEU A 87 21.75 58.00 52.75
N GLY A 88 21.17 59.16 52.43
CA GLY A 88 21.91 60.29 51.86
C GLY A 88 22.50 59.95 50.49
N THR A 89 23.57 60.65 50.09
CA THR A 89 24.20 60.48 48.77
C THR A 89 25.59 59.86 48.83
N GLY A 90 26.05 59.46 50.02
CA GLY A 90 27.36 58.82 50.20
C GLY A 90 27.26 57.29 50.17
N ASP A 91 28.35 56.62 49.83
CA ASP A 91 28.41 55.16 49.74
C ASP A 91 28.05 54.46 51.06
N VAL A 92 27.57 53.23 50.95
CA VAL A 92 27.22 52.35 52.07
C VAL A 92 28.29 51.28 52.24
N THR A 93 28.85 51.17 53.44
CA THR A 93 29.64 50.00 53.86
C THR A 93 28.75 49.14 54.75
N ASP A 94 28.23 48.05 54.22
CA ASP A 94 27.38 47.11 54.93
C ASP A 94 28.15 45.86 55.39
N ASN A 95 28.22 45.64 56.70
CA ASN A 95 28.77 44.44 57.31
C ASN A 95 27.71 43.64 58.10
N ALA A 96 26.42 43.97 57.96
CA ALA A 96 25.32 43.28 58.63
C ALA A 96 24.14 43.10 57.67
N VAL A 97 23.02 43.81 57.87
CA VAL A 97 21.86 43.76 56.98
C VAL A 97 21.40 45.17 56.61
N LEU A 98 21.37 45.46 55.31
CA LEU A 98 20.69 46.61 54.74
C LEU A 98 19.35 46.18 54.13
N GLU A 99 18.24 46.65 54.69
CA GLU A 99 16.89 46.43 54.15
C GLU A 99 16.38 47.69 53.44
N LEU A 100 16.10 47.57 52.14
CA LEU A 100 15.54 48.60 51.28
C LEU A 100 14.03 48.35 51.11
N ASN A 101 13.22 49.03 51.92
CA ASN A 101 11.76 48.97 51.90
C ASN A 101 11.19 50.22 51.20
N THR A 102 11.61 50.43 49.95
CA THR A 102 11.27 51.60 49.14
C THR A 102 11.26 51.25 47.65
N GLY A 103 10.59 52.05 46.84
CA GLY A 103 10.80 52.12 45.40
C GLY A 103 11.72 53.26 44.98
N GLY A 104 11.98 53.39 43.68
CA GLY A 104 12.82 54.44 43.08
C GLY A 104 14.21 53.94 42.68
N THR A 105 15.16 54.85 42.46
CA THR A 105 16.54 54.52 42.07
C THR A 105 17.49 54.76 43.23
N PHE A 106 18.19 53.72 43.67
CA PHE A 106 19.22 53.78 44.70
C PHE A 106 20.61 53.76 44.05
N ASP A 107 21.23 54.94 43.99
CA ASP A 107 22.48 55.18 43.26
C ASP A 107 23.75 54.91 44.09
N ASN A 108 23.63 54.83 45.42
CA ASN A 108 24.79 54.73 46.31
C ASN A 108 25.50 53.37 46.12
N ALA A 109 26.83 53.37 46.06
CA ALA A 109 27.58 52.13 46.01
C ALA A 109 27.54 51.42 47.38
N ILE A 110 27.31 50.12 47.37
CA ILE A 110 27.24 49.26 48.54
C ILE A 110 28.47 48.34 48.51
N SER A 111 29.19 48.27 49.61
CA SER A 111 30.38 47.43 49.80
C SER A 111 30.31 46.68 51.12
N GLY A 112 31.17 45.67 51.31
CA GLY A 112 31.30 44.96 52.58
C GLY A 112 30.82 43.51 52.56
N SER A 113 30.54 42.98 53.74
CA SER A 113 30.20 41.56 53.94
C SER A 113 28.74 41.29 54.28
N GLY A 114 27.93 42.36 54.40
CA GLY A 114 26.52 42.29 54.74
C GLY A 114 25.62 41.87 53.58
N GLN A 115 24.36 41.64 53.95
CA GLN A 115 23.26 41.21 53.09
C GLN A 115 22.37 42.40 52.74
N VAL A 116 22.01 42.52 51.46
CA VAL A 116 20.99 43.46 51.00
C VAL A 116 19.62 42.75 50.92
N VAL A 117 18.58 43.35 51.48
CA VAL A 117 17.20 42.83 51.47
C VAL A 117 16.27 43.84 50.81
N LYS A 118 15.47 43.42 49.83
CA LYS A 118 14.37 44.20 49.25
C LYS A 118 13.05 43.66 49.76
N SER A 119 12.27 44.48 50.49
CA SER A 119 11.03 44.04 51.16
C SER A 119 9.76 44.83 50.83
N GLY A 120 9.87 46.00 50.20
CA GLY A 120 8.70 46.78 49.75
C GLY A 120 8.01 46.19 48.52
N ASP A 121 6.76 46.55 48.25
CA ASP A 121 6.00 46.10 47.07
C ASP A 121 6.35 46.87 45.78
N GLU A 122 6.94 48.06 45.92
CA GLU A 122 7.32 48.91 44.79
C GLU A 122 8.54 48.39 44.01
N THR A 123 8.76 48.97 42.83
CA THR A 123 9.96 48.73 42.01
C THR A 123 11.15 49.54 42.55
N LEU A 124 12.25 48.86 42.87
CA LEU A 124 13.52 49.46 43.24
C LEU A 124 14.56 49.19 42.15
N THR A 125 15.23 50.23 41.69
CA THR A 125 16.38 50.13 40.79
C THR A 125 17.67 50.29 41.58
N LEU A 126 18.52 49.27 41.55
CA LEU A 126 19.91 49.36 42.01
C LEU A 126 20.82 49.70 40.83
N SER A 127 21.42 50.89 40.90
CA SER A 127 22.30 51.45 39.85
C SER A 127 23.75 51.64 40.33
N GLY A 128 23.99 51.61 41.64
CA GLY A 128 25.33 51.65 42.21
C GLY A 128 26.21 50.50 41.73
N SER A 129 27.52 50.76 41.56
CA SER A 129 28.51 49.70 41.32
C SER A 129 28.85 49.05 42.64
N ASN A 130 28.27 47.87 42.88
CA ASN A 130 28.27 47.26 44.20
C ASN A 130 29.33 46.15 44.31
N THR A 131 29.91 46.01 45.50
CA THR A 131 30.99 45.04 45.79
C THR A 131 30.74 44.24 47.06
N TYR A 132 29.52 44.30 47.61
CA TYR A 132 29.15 43.49 48.76
C TYR A 132 29.13 41.99 48.41
N THR A 133 29.32 41.17 49.45
CA THR A 133 29.55 39.72 49.32
C THR A 133 28.51 38.87 50.04
N GLY A 134 27.67 39.46 50.90
CA GLY A 134 26.70 38.73 51.72
C GLY A 134 25.41 38.31 50.98
N GLY A 135 25.27 38.70 49.72
CA GLY A 135 24.15 38.33 48.85
C GLY A 135 22.95 39.27 48.93
N THR A 136 21.98 39.00 48.09
CA THR A 136 20.74 39.78 47.94
C THR A 136 19.53 38.91 48.20
N THR A 137 18.54 39.40 48.95
CA THR A 137 17.24 38.74 49.13
C THR A 137 16.11 39.65 48.67
N ILE A 138 15.27 39.16 47.77
CA ILE A 138 14.09 39.86 47.27
C ILE A 138 12.87 39.17 47.88
N ASN A 139 12.21 39.83 48.81
CA ASN A 139 11.01 39.32 49.48
C ASN A 139 9.72 39.75 48.76
N ASP A 140 9.69 40.96 48.19
CA ASP A 140 8.51 41.52 47.53
C ASP A 140 8.87 42.58 46.46
N GLY A 141 7.91 42.87 45.59
CA GLY A 141 8.02 43.84 44.50
C GLY A 141 9.01 43.42 43.40
N THR A 142 9.59 44.43 42.73
CA THR A 142 10.58 44.21 41.67
C THR A 142 11.90 44.85 42.03
N LEU A 143 13.00 44.11 41.87
CA LEU A 143 14.36 44.63 41.93
C LEU A 143 14.94 44.71 40.52
N ILE A 144 15.26 45.92 40.04
CA ILE A 144 15.92 46.15 38.76
C ILE A 144 17.42 46.33 39.00
N ALA A 145 18.25 45.51 38.35
CA ALA A 145 19.70 45.67 38.27
C ALA A 145 20.09 46.25 36.91
N THR A 146 20.76 47.41 36.89
CA THR A 146 21.16 48.07 35.63
C THR A 146 22.57 47.71 35.16
N SER A 147 23.34 46.99 35.97
CA SER A 147 24.66 46.44 35.65
C SER A 147 24.82 45.06 36.31
N VAL A 148 25.72 44.23 35.80
CA VAL A 148 26.04 42.93 36.44
C VAL A 148 26.62 43.11 37.85
N ASP A 149 27.32 44.22 38.09
CA ASP A 149 27.86 44.58 39.41
C ASP A 149 26.80 45.17 40.36
N ALA A 150 25.58 45.45 39.92
CA ALA A 150 24.56 46.10 40.74
C ALA A 150 24.09 45.23 41.93
N LEU A 151 24.32 43.91 41.87
CA LEU A 151 23.95 42.98 42.95
C LEU A 151 25.14 42.45 43.76
N GLY A 152 26.33 43.06 43.58
CA GLY A 152 27.55 42.57 44.20
C GLY A 152 27.91 41.16 43.73
N SER A 153 28.66 40.42 44.54
CA SER A 153 29.19 39.08 44.20
C SER A 153 28.58 37.94 44.99
N GLY A 154 27.62 38.22 45.88
CA GLY A 154 26.91 37.19 46.64
C GLY A 154 25.67 36.69 45.90
N ASP A 155 25.23 35.48 46.24
CA ASP A 155 24.06 34.86 45.64
C ASP A 155 22.77 35.66 45.86
N VAL A 156 21.79 35.46 44.97
CA VAL A 156 20.47 36.06 45.02
C VAL A 156 19.43 35.03 45.47
N THR A 157 18.66 35.37 46.49
CA THR A 157 17.43 34.67 46.86
C THR A 157 16.24 35.52 46.39
N ASP A 158 15.67 35.18 45.25
CA ASP A 158 14.52 35.85 44.66
C ASP A 158 13.22 35.12 45.00
N ASN A 159 12.35 35.76 45.78
CA ASN A 159 11.00 35.29 46.08
C ASN A 159 9.92 36.15 45.41
N ALA A 160 10.29 37.11 44.56
CA ALA A 160 9.37 38.01 43.87
C ALA A 160 9.78 38.18 42.40
N VAL A 161 10.31 39.35 42.00
CA VAL A 161 10.80 39.59 40.64
C VAL A 161 12.19 40.21 40.66
N LEU A 162 13.14 39.53 40.02
CA LEU A 162 14.44 40.09 39.65
C LEU A 162 14.46 40.48 38.17
N GLU A 163 14.60 41.77 37.88
CA GLU A 163 14.77 42.28 36.52
C GLU A 163 16.24 42.66 36.24
N LEU A 164 16.85 41.96 35.30
CA LEU A 164 18.20 42.21 34.79
C LEU A 164 18.10 43.08 33.53
N ASN A 165 18.13 44.40 33.73
CA ASN A 165 18.17 45.39 32.66
C ASN A 165 19.63 45.74 32.30
N THR A 166 20.39 44.73 31.88
CA THR A 166 21.83 44.87 31.64
C THR A 166 22.37 43.89 30.60
N GLY A 167 23.64 44.05 30.24
CA GLY A 167 24.46 43.10 29.51
C GLY A 167 25.74 42.75 30.28
N GLY A 168 26.48 41.76 29.78
CA GLY A 168 27.68 41.22 30.44
C GLY A 168 27.46 39.86 31.06
N ASP A 169 28.41 39.41 31.89
CA ASP A 169 28.37 38.10 32.53
C ASP A 169 27.85 38.24 33.97
N PHE A 170 26.80 37.48 34.29
CA PHE A 170 26.20 37.42 35.63
C PHE A 170 26.33 35.98 36.16
N ASP A 171 27.21 35.81 37.14
CA ASP A 171 27.67 34.52 37.67
C ASP A 171 27.06 34.16 39.04
N ASN A 172 26.42 35.12 39.72
CA ASN A 172 25.73 34.89 40.99
C ASN A 172 24.66 33.80 40.83
N ALA A 173 24.57 32.88 41.80
CA ALA A 173 23.49 31.90 41.80
C ALA A 173 22.17 32.56 42.22
N ILE A 174 21.09 32.26 41.51
CA ILE A 174 19.74 32.74 41.78
C ILE A 174 18.89 31.57 42.26
N SER A 175 18.26 31.71 43.41
CA SER A 175 17.38 30.71 44.03
C SER A 175 16.07 31.35 44.48
N GLY A 176 15.10 30.54 44.92
CA GLY A 176 13.84 31.02 45.49
C GLY A 176 12.62 30.79 44.60
N SER A 177 11.50 31.41 44.95
CA SER A 177 10.22 31.20 44.24
C SER A 177 9.90 32.27 43.20
N GLY A 178 10.79 33.23 42.96
CA GLY A 178 10.56 34.38 42.09
C GLY A 178 10.82 34.14 40.61
N GLN A 179 10.52 35.18 39.81
CA GLN A 179 10.70 35.25 38.37
C GLN A 179 11.92 36.10 38.02
N VAL A 180 12.74 35.60 37.09
CA VAL A 180 13.83 36.38 36.48
C VAL A 180 13.34 37.01 35.17
N VAL A 181 13.56 38.30 35.00
CA VAL A 181 13.20 39.06 33.79
C VAL A 181 14.47 39.62 33.14
N LYS A 182 14.70 39.34 31.86
CA LYS A 182 15.73 39.98 31.03
C LYS A 182 15.09 41.00 30.11
N SER A 183 15.28 42.29 30.39
CA SER A 183 14.63 43.39 29.67
C SER A 183 15.57 44.29 28.85
N GLY A 184 16.87 44.33 29.17
CA GLY A 184 17.83 45.19 28.47
C GLY A 184 18.09 44.76 27.02
N ASP A 185 18.51 45.68 26.15
CA ASP A 185 18.75 45.39 24.72
C ASP A 185 20.06 44.62 24.46
N GLU A 186 20.97 44.60 25.42
CA GLU A 186 22.30 43.98 25.31
C GLU A 186 22.26 42.46 25.50
N THR A 187 23.39 41.80 25.26
CA THR A 187 23.60 40.38 25.57
C THR A 187 23.95 40.22 27.05
N LEU A 188 23.19 39.41 27.76
CA LEU A 188 23.50 38.96 29.13
C LEU A 188 23.82 37.47 29.13
N THR A 189 24.93 37.09 29.73
CA THR A 189 25.29 35.70 29.99
C THR A 189 24.91 35.32 31.41
N LEU A 190 24.03 34.32 31.56
CA LEU A 190 23.80 33.65 32.84
C LEU A 190 24.67 32.39 32.93
N SER A 191 25.51 32.34 33.95
CA SER A 191 26.40 31.21 34.22
C SER A 191 26.27 30.63 35.63
N GLY A 192 25.58 31.32 36.53
CA GLY A 192 25.25 30.80 37.86
C GLY A 192 24.42 29.50 37.80
N THR A 193 24.62 28.62 38.79
CA THR A 193 23.80 27.42 38.95
C THR A 193 22.48 27.80 39.63
N ASN A 194 21.45 28.04 38.83
CA ASN A 194 20.21 28.63 39.31
C ASN A 194 19.15 27.59 39.67
N SER A 195 18.27 27.92 40.62
CA SER A 195 17.22 27.04 41.16
C SER A 195 15.89 27.75 41.42
N TYR A 196 15.70 28.94 40.86
CA TYR A 196 14.42 29.66 40.94
C TYR A 196 13.32 28.94 40.14
N THR A 197 12.07 29.11 40.57
CA THR A 197 10.96 28.25 40.10
C THR A 197 9.88 28.94 39.28
N ASP A 198 9.69 30.27 39.33
CA ASP A 198 8.62 30.97 38.58
C ASP A 198 9.00 31.31 37.13
N GLY A 199 10.16 30.81 36.68
CA GLY A 199 10.60 30.85 35.30
C GLY A 199 11.33 32.13 34.90
N THR A 200 11.60 32.21 33.60
CA THR A 200 12.36 33.31 32.98
C THR A 200 11.53 34.02 31.93
N LEU A 201 11.43 35.35 31.99
CA LEU A 201 10.89 36.17 30.92
C LEU A 201 12.02 36.89 30.18
N ILE A 202 12.12 36.69 28.87
CA ILE A 202 13.06 37.43 28.01
C ILE A 202 12.24 38.40 27.17
N SER A 203 12.27 39.68 27.50
CA SER A 203 11.53 40.73 26.79
C SER A 203 12.42 41.58 25.87
N GLY A 204 13.74 41.51 26.02
CA GLY A 204 14.69 42.30 25.22
C GLY A 204 16.09 41.68 25.13
N GLY A 205 16.81 42.04 24.05
CA GLY A 205 18.19 41.63 23.81
C GLY A 205 18.38 40.11 23.66
N THR A 206 19.57 39.64 24.04
CA THR A 206 19.95 38.22 24.03
C THR A 206 20.23 37.74 25.45
N LEU A 207 19.66 36.60 25.82
CA LEU A 207 20.03 35.86 27.04
C LEU A 207 20.83 34.62 26.64
N VAL A 208 22.08 34.52 27.10
CA VAL A 208 22.94 33.36 26.88
C VAL A 208 22.95 32.50 28.14
N ALA A 209 22.55 31.24 28.02
CA ALA A 209 22.67 30.23 29.06
C ALA A 209 23.87 29.32 28.76
N THR A 210 24.82 29.24 29.69
CA THR A 210 26.08 28.48 29.50
C THR A 210 26.08 27.09 30.13
N ASN A 211 25.05 26.77 30.91
CA ASN A 211 24.80 25.47 31.53
C ASN A 211 23.29 25.20 31.63
N LEU A 212 22.89 23.96 31.93
CA LEU A 212 21.49 23.56 31.99
C LEU A 212 20.72 24.26 33.12
N GLU A 213 21.40 24.52 34.24
CA GLU A 213 20.82 25.15 35.42
C GLU A 213 20.74 26.67 35.33
N ALA A 214 21.32 27.30 34.30
CA ALA A 214 21.40 28.75 34.17
C ALA A 214 20.02 29.43 34.10
N LEU A 215 18.96 28.71 33.70
CA LEU A 215 17.60 29.23 33.59
C LEU A 215 16.65 28.73 34.69
N GLY A 216 17.20 28.17 35.78
CA GLY A 216 16.41 27.61 36.86
C GLY A 216 15.54 26.44 36.41
N THR A 217 14.48 26.14 37.16
CA THR A 217 13.60 25.00 36.87
C THR A 217 12.25 25.40 36.28
N GLY A 218 11.97 26.71 36.19
CA GLY A 218 10.73 27.22 35.63
C GLY A 218 10.79 27.42 34.11
N ASP A 219 9.63 27.50 33.48
CA ASP A 219 9.50 27.68 32.03
C ASP A 219 10.06 29.03 31.55
N VAL A 220 10.39 29.10 30.26
CA VAL A 220 10.91 30.30 29.61
C VAL A 220 9.85 30.92 28.71
N THR A 221 9.51 32.18 28.96
CA THR A 221 8.76 33.02 28.02
C THR A 221 9.75 33.86 27.23
N ASN A 222 10.05 33.45 26.00
CA ASN A 222 11.02 34.10 25.12
C ASN A 222 10.31 34.99 24.09
N ASN A 223 10.43 36.31 24.23
CA ASN A 223 9.96 37.30 23.25
C ASN A 223 11.10 38.02 22.51
N ALA A 224 12.36 37.61 22.74
CA ALA A 224 13.55 38.16 22.08
C ALA A 224 14.47 37.02 21.61
N THR A 225 15.72 36.94 22.08
CA THR A 225 16.64 35.85 21.72
C THR A 225 17.08 35.08 22.96
N LEU A 226 16.88 33.77 22.94
CA LEU A 226 17.46 32.82 23.88
C LEU A 226 18.58 32.05 23.20
N GLU A 227 19.81 32.16 23.69
CA GLU A 227 20.97 31.40 23.23
C GLU A 227 21.36 30.32 24.25
N LEU A 228 21.27 29.06 23.83
CA LEU A 228 21.67 27.88 24.60
C LEU A 228 23.08 27.48 24.16
N ASN A 229 24.08 27.95 24.92
CA ASN A 229 25.48 27.60 24.74
C ASN A 229 25.88 26.49 25.73
N THR A 230 25.21 25.34 25.61
CA THR A 230 25.40 24.20 26.51
C THR A 230 25.05 22.87 25.84
N GLY A 231 25.27 21.76 26.54
CA GLY A 231 24.87 20.41 26.16
C GLY A 231 24.06 19.70 27.24
N GLY A 232 23.58 18.51 26.93
CA GLY A 232 22.72 17.71 27.82
C GLY A 232 21.23 17.84 27.49
N THR A 233 20.35 17.76 28.48
CA THR A 233 18.89 17.78 28.27
C THR A 233 18.30 19.03 28.92
N PHE A 234 17.62 19.85 28.12
CA PHE A 234 16.92 21.04 28.58
C PHE A 234 15.41 20.78 28.59
N ASP A 235 14.87 20.65 29.80
CA ASP A 235 13.50 20.17 30.05
C ASP A 235 12.46 21.32 30.13
N ASN A 236 12.89 22.55 30.41
CA ASN A 236 11.98 23.68 30.60
C ASN A 236 11.22 23.97 29.29
N ALA A 237 9.92 24.25 29.37
CA ALA A 237 9.15 24.63 28.19
C ALA A 237 9.50 26.05 27.77
N ILE A 238 9.60 26.27 26.46
CA ILE A 238 9.89 27.57 25.85
C ILE A 238 8.64 28.01 25.08
N SER A 239 8.16 29.22 25.38
CA SER A 239 7.02 29.86 24.72
C SER A 239 7.38 31.27 24.22
N GLY A 240 6.45 31.94 23.55
CA GLY A 240 6.62 33.33 23.10
C GLY A 240 7.04 33.49 21.64
N SER A 241 7.27 34.74 21.21
CA SER A 241 7.55 35.07 19.80
C SER A 241 9.03 35.07 19.43
N GLY A 242 9.92 34.84 20.39
CA GLY A 242 11.36 34.97 20.25
C GLY A 242 12.04 33.80 19.53
N GLN A 243 13.29 34.02 19.15
CA GLN A 243 14.18 33.05 18.53
C GLN A 243 14.93 32.23 19.58
N VAL A 244 15.12 30.94 19.31
CA VAL A 244 16.06 30.08 20.05
C VAL A 244 17.31 29.85 19.21
N VAL A 245 18.49 29.99 19.82
CA VAL A 245 19.79 29.77 19.17
C VAL A 245 20.54 28.67 19.94
N LYS A 246 20.98 27.63 19.24
CA LYS A 246 21.91 26.62 19.77
C LYS A 246 23.31 26.90 19.23
N SER A 247 24.23 27.33 20.08
CA SER A 247 25.58 27.75 19.68
C SER A 247 26.73 26.89 20.24
N GLY A 248 26.50 26.15 21.33
CA GLY A 248 27.55 25.31 21.94
C GLY A 248 27.99 24.14 21.06
N ASP A 249 29.19 23.62 21.25
CA ASP A 249 29.73 22.50 20.44
C ASP A 249 29.13 21.13 20.81
N ASP A 250 28.62 21.00 22.04
CA ASP A 250 28.07 19.75 22.55
C ASP A 250 26.65 19.46 22.02
N ALA A 251 26.21 18.21 22.17
CA ALA A 251 24.83 17.83 21.84
C ALA A 251 23.85 18.36 22.91
N LEU A 252 22.79 19.03 22.48
CA LEU A 252 21.68 19.49 23.32
C LEU A 252 20.39 18.81 22.89
N THR A 253 19.69 18.21 23.84
CA THR A 253 18.34 17.68 23.66
C THR A 253 17.33 18.70 24.16
N LEU A 254 16.41 19.13 23.30
CA LEU A 254 15.22 19.85 23.72
C LEU A 254 14.08 18.84 23.92
N SER A 255 13.65 18.71 25.16
CA SER A 255 12.58 17.79 25.61
C SER A 255 11.34 18.52 26.10
N GLY A 256 11.44 19.81 26.42
CA GLY A 256 10.31 20.66 26.79
C GLY A 256 9.21 20.71 25.73
N SER A 257 7.96 20.87 26.16
CA SER A 257 6.80 21.03 25.27
C SER A 257 6.76 22.46 24.74
N ASN A 258 7.52 22.73 23.68
CA ASN A 258 7.79 24.07 23.21
C ASN A 258 6.68 24.62 22.30
N THR A 259 6.33 25.90 22.47
CA THR A 259 5.30 26.60 21.68
C THR A 259 5.77 27.94 21.12
N TYR A 260 7.08 28.19 21.12
CA TYR A 260 7.63 29.43 20.59
C TYR A 260 7.53 29.48 19.06
N THR A 261 7.43 30.70 18.50
CA THR A 261 7.14 30.90 17.07
C THR A 261 8.27 31.59 16.30
N GLY A 262 9.30 32.12 16.97
CA GLY A 262 10.36 32.90 16.33
C GLY A 262 11.43 32.08 15.58
N GLY A 263 11.31 30.75 15.61
CA GLY A 263 12.21 29.83 14.92
C GLY A 263 13.45 29.45 15.73
N THR A 264 14.22 28.52 15.17
CA THR A 264 15.41 27.94 15.80
C THR A 264 16.62 28.09 14.89
N THR A 265 17.74 28.60 15.41
CA THR A 265 19.03 28.62 14.68
C THR A 265 20.00 27.66 15.35
N ILE A 266 20.60 26.75 14.58
CA ILE A 266 21.64 25.84 15.04
C ILE A 266 22.95 26.30 14.41
N SER A 267 23.83 26.88 15.23
CA SER A 267 25.13 27.42 14.80
C SER A 267 26.29 26.47 15.13
N GLY A 268 26.11 25.54 16.08
CA GLY A 268 27.15 24.62 16.53
C GLY A 268 26.59 23.35 17.20
N GLY A 269 27.41 22.30 17.19
CA GLY A 269 27.10 21.00 17.78
C GLY A 269 25.90 20.29 17.16
N THR A 270 25.19 19.51 17.98
CA THR A 270 23.97 18.79 17.58
C THR A 270 22.78 19.27 18.39
N LEU A 271 21.67 19.59 17.73
CA LEU A 271 20.38 19.79 18.38
C LEU A 271 19.51 18.55 18.18
N ILE A 272 19.09 17.92 19.28
CA ILE A 272 18.26 16.71 19.26
C ILE A 272 16.82 17.08 19.63
N ALA A 273 15.89 16.83 18.73
CA ALA A 273 14.45 16.97 18.96
C ALA A 273 13.83 15.59 19.22
N THR A 274 13.22 15.41 20.40
CA THR A 274 12.61 14.13 20.83
C THR A 274 11.10 14.05 20.59
N SER A 275 10.49 15.15 20.15
CA SER A 275 9.12 15.26 19.67
C SER A 275 9.07 16.22 18.49
N VAL A 276 8.00 16.19 17.68
CA VAL A 276 7.85 17.11 16.54
C VAL A 276 7.62 18.56 16.99
N ASP A 277 7.08 18.76 18.20
CA ASP A 277 6.83 20.08 18.78
C ASP A 277 8.04 20.60 19.59
N ALA A 278 9.11 19.81 19.74
CA ALA A 278 10.27 20.18 20.55
C ALA A 278 10.98 21.45 20.05
N LEU A 279 10.76 21.87 18.79
CA LEU A 279 11.36 23.08 18.21
C LEU A 279 10.36 24.23 17.99
N GLY A 280 9.18 24.15 18.63
CA GLY A 280 8.10 25.10 18.42
C GLY A 280 7.57 25.07 16.97
N SER A 281 6.91 26.15 16.55
CA SER A 281 6.26 26.21 15.22
C SER A 281 7.01 27.07 14.20
N GLY A 282 8.15 27.65 14.56
CA GLY A 282 8.95 28.49 13.67
C GLY A 282 9.99 27.69 12.89
N ASP A 283 10.42 28.21 11.74
CA ASP A 283 11.39 27.55 10.87
C ASP A 283 12.75 27.31 11.54
N VAL A 284 13.49 26.34 11.02
CA VAL A 284 14.83 25.97 11.50
C VAL A 284 15.89 26.42 10.50
N THR A 285 16.86 27.21 10.97
CA THR A 285 18.12 27.49 10.26
C THR A 285 19.21 26.59 10.83
N ASP A 286 19.48 25.47 10.17
CA ASP A 286 20.50 24.51 10.57
C ASP A 286 21.81 24.76 9.82
N ASN A 287 22.85 25.16 10.55
CA ASN A 287 24.22 25.30 10.05
C ASN A 287 25.18 24.27 10.67
N ALA A 288 24.68 23.30 11.44
CA ALA A 288 25.47 22.25 12.07
C ALA A 288 24.78 20.88 11.91
N VAL A 289 24.19 20.32 12.97
CA VAL A 289 23.44 19.06 12.90
C VAL A 289 22.11 19.19 13.62
N LEU A 290 21.02 18.93 12.90
CA LEU A 290 19.69 18.70 13.46
C LEU A 290 19.38 17.20 13.50
N GLU A 291 19.26 16.62 14.69
CA GLU A 291 18.81 15.24 14.88
C GLU A 291 17.33 15.19 15.28
N LEU A 292 16.51 14.57 14.43
CA LEU A 292 15.10 14.30 14.66
C LEU A 292 14.92 12.87 15.16
N ASN A 293 15.00 12.69 16.49
CA ASN A 293 14.76 11.42 17.17
C ASN A 293 13.28 11.31 17.59
N THR A 294 12.39 11.35 16.60
CA THR A 294 10.94 11.40 16.83
C THR A 294 10.17 10.70 15.70
N GLY A 295 8.86 10.54 15.91
CA GLY A 295 7.90 10.22 14.86
C GLY A 295 6.75 11.23 14.84
N GLY A 296 5.88 11.14 13.83
CA GLY A 296 4.84 12.13 13.57
C GLY A 296 5.17 12.99 12.35
N THR A 297 4.57 14.17 12.24
CA THR A 297 4.78 15.11 11.12
C THR A 297 5.57 16.31 11.62
N PHE A 298 6.67 16.64 10.96
CA PHE A 298 7.49 17.81 11.23
C PHE A 298 7.28 18.84 10.11
N ASP A 299 6.51 19.89 10.43
CA ASP A 299 6.02 20.88 9.47
C ASP A 299 6.99 22.05 9.23
N ASN A 300 7.92 22.31 10.16
CA ASN A 300 8.82 23.45 10.10
C ASN A 300 9.75 23.34 8.88
N ALA A 301 9.95 24.46 8.16
CA ALA A 301 10.93 24.48 7.07
C ALA A 301 12.35 24.49 7.64
N ILE A 302 13.24 23.70 7.04
CA ILE A 302 14.64 23.57 7.42
C ILE A 302 15.49 24.19 6.30
N SER A 303 16.40 25.09 6.67
CA SER A 303 17.32 25.78 5.77
C SER A 303 18.75 25.75 6.32
N GLY A 304 19.73 26.21 5.55
CA GLY A 304 21.13 26.34 5.99
C GLY A 304 22.08 25.29 5.42
N SER A 305 23.31 25.24 5.95
CA SER A 305 24.38 24.34 5.47
C SER A 305 24.52 23.04 6.27
N GLY A 306 23.72 22.86 7.31
CA GLY A 306 23.78 21.74 8.24
C GLY A 306 23.19 20.43 7.70
N GLN A 307 23.41 19.37 8.46
CA GLN A 307 22.97 18.01 8.20
C GLN A 307 21.71 17.68 9.02
N VAL A 308 20.70 17.14 8.36
CA VAL A 308 19.52 16.57 9.02
C VAL A 308 19.75 15.08 9.26
N VAL A 309 19.56 14.62 10.49
CA VAL A 309 19.65 13.20 10.88
C VAL A 309 18.28 12.73 11.36
N LYS A 310 17.70 11.73 10.69
CA LYS A 310 16.56 10.98 11.21
C LYS A 310 17.08 9.76 11.98
N SER A 311 16.80 9.71 13.28
CA SER A 311 17.13 8.60 14.15
C SER A 311 15.89 8.01 14.85
N GLY A 312 16.07 6.94 15.60
CA GLY A 312 14.99 6.23 16.31
C GLY A 312 14.07 5.41 15.39
N ASP A 313 13.33 4.48 15.97
CA ASP A 313 12.63 3.43 15.21
C ASP A 313 11.28 3.86 14.61
N LYS A 314 10.81 5.08 14.95
CA LYS A 314 9.49 5.57 14.53
C LYS A 314 9.50 6.10 13.08
N THR A 315 8.30 6.22 12.52
CA THR A 315 8.06 6.91 11.25
C THR A 315 7.98 8.42 11.48
N LEU A 316 8.83 9.18 10.78
CA LEU A 316 8.79 10.64 10.71
C LEU A 316 8.38 11.07 9.30
N THR A 317 7.42 11.97 9.21
CA THR A 317 7.05 12.65 7.96
C THR A 317 7.65 14.04 7.97
N LEU A 318 8.50 14.35 6.99
CA LEU A 318 8.88 15.73 6.68
C LEU A 318 7.89 16.32 5.69
N SER A 319 7.24 17.41 6.09
CA SER A 319 6.20 18.10 5.32
C SER A 319 6.55 19.57 5.01
N GLY A 320 7.53 20.15 5.70
CA GLY A 320 8.05 21.49 5.38
C GLY A 320 8.73 21.55 4.00
N SER A 321 8.74 22.74 3.38
CA SER A 321 9.53 23.02 2.16
C SER A 321 10.96 23.35 2.56
N ASN A 322 11.89 22.42 2.32
CA ASN A 322 13.23 22.46 2.86
C ASN A 322 14.27 22.94 1.82
N THR A 323 15.28 23.67 2.29
CA THR A 323 16.35 24.26 1.46
C THR A 323 17.76 24.00 1.99
N TYR A 324 17.91 23.16 3.03
CA TYR A 324 19.22 22.83 3.59
C TYR A 324 20.11 22.08 2.57
N THR A 325 21.42 22.23 2.72
CA THR A 325 22.41 21.74 1.74
C THR A 325 23.38 20.69 2.29
N GLY A 326 23.47 20.49 3.61
CA GLY A 326 24.42 19.55 4.23
C GLY A 326 24.07 18.07 4.08
N GLY A 327 22.84 17.75 3.65
CA GLY A 327 22.38 16.38 3.39
C GLY A 327 21.48 15.80 4.48
N THR A 328 21.00 14.59 4.23
CA THR A 328 20.10 13.84 5.10
C THR A 328 20.70 12.47 5.41
N THR A 329 20.82 12.12 6.68
CA THR A 329 21.16 10.76 7.11
C THR A 329 19.97 10.11 7.78
N ILE A 330 19.60 8.91 7.35
CA ILE A 330 18.51 8.13 7.94
C ILE A 330 19.16 6.93 8.63
N SER A 331 19.34 7.02 9.95
CA SER A 331 20.01 5.99 10.75
C SER A 331 19.04 4.98 11.36
N GLY A 332 17.75 5.28 11.42
CA GLY A 332 16.73 4.40 11.99
C GLY A 332 15.30 4.76 11.60
N GLY A 333 14.40 3.78 11.70
CA GLY A 333 12.97 3.92 11.41
C GLY A 333 12.69 4.26 9.94
N THR A 334 11.60 5.00 9.71
CA THR A 334 11.19 5.44 8.36
C THR A 334 11.15 6.96 8.28
N LEU A 335 11.73 7.51 7.22
CA LEU A 335 11.54 8.91 6.81
C LEU A 335 10.58 8.96 5.62
N ILE A 336 9.45 9.65 5.76
CA ILE A 336 8.51 9.92 4.67
C ILE A 336 8.72 11.36 4.22
N ALA A 337 8.98 11.56 2.93
CA ALA A 337 8.99 12.87 2.30
C ALA A 337 7.62 13.10 1.64
N SER A 338 6.77 13.95 2.23
CA SER A 338 5.36 14.09 1.83
C SER A 338 5.08 15.15 0.75
N ASN A 339 6.11 15.87 0.32
CA ASN A 339 6.08 16.77 -0.83
C ASN A 339 7.47 16.78 -1.50
N VAL A 340 7.59 17.25 -2.74
CA VAL A 340 8.85 17.18 -3.52
C VAL A 340 9.99 18.05 -2.99
N GLU A 341 9.69 19.02 -2.13
CA GLU A 341 10.64 19.90 -1.43
C GLU A 341 10.86 19.45 0.03
N ALA A 342 10.31 18.30 0.45
CA ALA A 342 10.45 17.82 1.83
C ALA A 342 11.88 17.38 2.19
N LEU A 343 12.76 17.22 1.21
CA LEU A 343 14.17 16.89 1.42
C LEU A 343 15.04 18.07 0.97
N GLY A 344 16.22 18.21 1.56
CA GLY A 344 17.23 19.18 1.15
C GLY A 344 17.93 18.79 -0.16
N SER A 345 18.84 19.65 -0.61
CA SER A 345 19.58 19.45 -1.87
C SER A 345 20.90 18.69 -1.73
N GLY A 346 21.28 18.32 -0.50
CA GLY A 346 22.51 17.57 -0.21
C GLY A 346 22.40 16.07 -0.50
N ASN A 347 23.41 15.30 -0.08
CA ASN A 347 23.39 13.84 -0.20
C ASN A 347 22.34 13.22 0.74
N ILE A 348 21.84 12.04 0.38
CA ILE A 348 20.99 11.20 1.22
C ILE A 348 21.73 9.89 1.48
N ASP A 349 22.07 9.64 2.75
CA ASP A 349 22.64 8.39 3.23
C ASP A 349 21.57 7.62 4.01
N ASN A 350 20.97 6.62 3.37
CA ASN A 350 19.87 5.84 3.91
C ASN A 350 20.35 4.49 4.45
N TYR A 351 20.45 4.38 5.78
CA TYR A 351 20.75 3.13 6.51
C TYR A 351 19.49 2.41 7.03
N ALA A 352 18.29 2.95 6.77
CA ALA A 352 17.03 2.39 7.24
C ALA A 352 15.95 2.45 6.15
N SER A 353 14.92 3.27 6.30
CA SER A 353 13.83 3.35 5.33
C SER A 353 13.56 4.80 4.91
N LEU A 354 13.60 5.04 3.60
CA LEU A 354 13.18 6.28 2.96
C LEU A 354 11.95 6.01 2.09
N GLN A 355 10.91 6.84 2.23
CA GLN A 355 9.73 6.79 1.38
C GLN A 355 9.49 8.16 0.73
N LEU A 356 9.61 8.21 -0.59
CA LEU A 356 9.24 9.36 -1.41
C LEU A 356 7.74 9.23 -1.72
N ASN A 357 6.90 10.07 -1.11
CA ASN A 357 5.45 9.91 -1.14
C ASN A 357 4.74 11.21 -1.53
N ALA A 358 5.05 11.69 -2.74
CA ALA A 358 4.40 12.87 -3.31
C ALA A 358 4.39 12.82 -4.83
N SER A 359 3.31 13.29 -5.45
CA SER A 359 3.29 13.42 -6.91
C SER A 359 4.30 14.47 -7.37
N GLY A 360 5.17 14.11 -8.31
CA GLY A 360 6.22 14.99 -8.85
C GLY A 360 7.63 14.43 -8.65
N GLN A 361 8.63 15.22 -9.05
CA GLN A 361 10.04 14.83 -9.03
C GLN A 361 10.74 15.33 -7.77
N PHE A 362 11.31 14.41 -7.01
CA PHE A 362 12.27 14.70 -5.94
C PHE A 362 13.65 14.92 -6.55
N VAL A 363 14.36 15.97 -6.13
CA VAL A 363 15.71 16.30 -6.61
C VAL A 363 16.69 16.26 -5.45
N THR A 364 17.74 15.44 -5.56
CA THR A 364 18.78 15.26 -4.54
C THR A 364 20.17 15.24 -5.17
N ALA A 365 21.24 15.45 -4.38
CA ALA A 365 22.61 15.32 -4.89
C ALA A 365 22.98 13.86 -5.15
N ASN A 366 23.22 13.05 -4.12
CA ASN A 366 23.44 11.62 -4.27
C ASN A 366 22.49 10.87 -3.35
N LEU A 367 22.01 9.71 -3.76
CA LEU A 367 21.23 8.81 -2.91
C LEU A 367 21.96 7.49 -2.79
N THR A 368 22.38 7.15 -1.57
CA THR A 368 22.93 5.83 -1.23
C THR A 368 21.92 5.10 -0.35
N THR A 369 21.48 3.94 -0.80
CA THR A 369 20.71 3.00 0.04
C THR A 369 21.65 1.89 0.48
N HIS A 370 21.95 1.87 1.78
CA HIS A 370 22.93 0.96 2.36
C HIS A 370 22.39 -0.47 2.52
N ASP A 371 23.27 -1.39 2.92
CA ASP A 371 22.94 -2.78 3.23
C ASP A 371 21.71 -2.91 4.15
N ASN A 372 20.74 -3.73 3.74
CA ASN A 372 19.42 -3.94 4.39
C ASN A 372 18.51 -2.70 4.51
N ALA A 373 18.89 -1.56 3.93
CA ALA A 373 18.05 -0.38 3.87
C ALA A 373 17.09 -0.45 2.67
N THR A 374 15.99 0.30 2.75
CA THR A 374 14.97 0.38 1.70
C THR A 374 14.76 1.83 1.29
N THR A 375 14.79 2.10 -0.01
CA THR A 375 14.23 3.33 -0.59
C THR A 375 12.99 2.98 -1.39
N ALA A 376 11.85 3.56 -1.04
CA ALA A 376 10.58 3.38 -1.70
C ALA A 376 10.17 4.65 -2.47
N ILE A 377 9.84 4.51 -3.75
CA ILE A 377 9.30 5.55 -4.60
C ILE A 377 7.81 5.28 -4.81
N GLY A 378 6.98 6.12 -4.18
CA GLY A 378 5.53 5.99 -4.18
C GLY A 378 4.87 6.33 -5.51
N ALA A 379 3.56 6.08 -5.60
CA ALA A 379 2.78 6.32 -6.80
C ALA A 379 2.85 7.80 -7.23
N GLY A 380 3.19 8.05 -8.50
CA GLY A 380 3.31 9.39 -9.05
C GLY A 380 4.57 10.17 -8.63
N SER A 381 5.43 9.58 -7.81
CA SER A 381 6.74 10.13 -7.47
C SER A 381 7.80 9.74 -8.51
N THR A 382 8.73 10.64 -8.80
CA THR A 382 9.96 10.35 -9.55
C THR A 382 11.17 10.90 -8.81
N LEU A 383 12.36 10.41 -9.14
CA LEU A 383 13.62 10.81 -8.52
C LEU A 383 14.60 11.32 -9.57
N ARG A 384 15.24 12.46 -9.31
CA ARG A 384 16.46 12.93 -9.96
C ARG A 384 17.60 12.99 -8.95
N ALA A 385 18.67 12.24 -9.18
CA ALA A 385 19.89 12.28 -8.38
C ALA A 385 21.12 12.48 -9.29
N ASN A 386 22.25 12.99 -8.80
CA ASN A 386 23.52 12.89 -9.54
C ASN A 386 23.98 11.43 -9.57
N THR A 387 23.98 10.77 -8.41
CA THR A 387 24.31 9.33 -8.31
C THR A 387 23.24 8.59 -7.52
N LEU A 388 22.70 7.51 -8.10
CA LEU A 388 21.96 6.49 -7.36
C LEU A 388 22.90 5.33 -7.03
N THR A 389 23.05 4.99 -5.75
CA THR A 389 23.79 3.80 -5.31
C THR A 389 22.87 2.89 -4.50
N GLN A 390 22.75 1.64 -4.94
CA GLN A 390 22.11 0.54 -4.22
C GLN A 390 23.20 -0.44 -3.78
N GLU A 391 23.46 -0.55 -2.48
CA GLU A 391 24.42 -1.51 -1.96
C GLU A 391 23.91 -2.96 -2.04
N ALA A 392 24.77 -3.92 -1.70
CA ALA A 392 24.33 -5.31 -1.56
C ALA A 392 23.18 -5.39 -0.53
N ASN A 393 22.21 -6.26 -0.77
CA ASN A 393 21.03 -6.48 0.09
C ASN A 393 20.15 -5.24 0.38
N SER A 394 20.39 -4.09 -0.23
CA SER A 394 19.45 -2.96 -0.19
C SER A 394 18.20 -3.28 -1.01
N THR A 395 17.14 -2.50 -0.83
CA THR A 395 15.93 -2.60 -1.66
C THR A 395 15.57 -1.24 -2.25
N LEU A 396 15.42 -1.19 -3.58
CA LEU A 396 14.72 -0.10 -4.26
C LEU A 396 13.30 -0.58 -4.57
N ALA A 397 12.31 -0.08 -3.84
CA ALA A 397 10.91 -0.36 -4.09
C ALA A 397 10.30 0.73 -4.98
N VAL A 398 9.68 0.36 -6.09
CA VAL A 398 9.04 1.31 -7.02
C VAL A 398 7.59 0.94 -7.25
N HIS A 399 6.70 1.92 -7.13
CA HIS A 399 5.30 1.74 -7.44
C HIS A 399 4.98 2.17 -8.89
N LEU A 400 4.72 1.20 -9.76
CA LEU A 400 4.32 1.46 -11.15
C LEU A 400 2.79 1.48 -11.31
N THR A 401 2.29 2.49 -12.00
CA THR A 401 0.90 2.69 -12.41
C THR A 401 0.76 2.66 -13.94
N ASP A 402 -0.47 2.63 -14.44
CA ASP A 402 -0.79 2.66 -15.88
C ASP A 402 -0.51 4.01 -16.55
N SER A 403 -0.31 5.06 -15.76
CA SER A 403 -0.09 6.45 -16.21
C SER A 403 1.38 6.85 -16.31
N ASN A 404 2.34 5.98 -16.01
CA ASN A 404 3.76 6.34 -16.09
C ASN A 404 4.18 6.55 -17.57
N SER A 405 4.72 7.74 -17.89
CA SER A 405 5.08 8.12 -19.28
C SER A 405 6.57 8.46 -19.48
N GLY A 406 7.44 8.09 -18.53
CA GLY A 406 8.90 8.30 -18.57
C GLY A 406 9.57 7.56 -17.43
N ALA A 407 10.90 7.64 -17.30
CA ALA A 407 11.64 6.96 -16.25
C ALA A 407 11.23 7.44 -14.85
N ILE A 408 11.13 6.51 -13.90
CA ILE A 408 10.85 6.82 -12.49
C ILE A 408 12.09 7.41 -11.83
N VAL A 409 13.26 6.88 -12.16
CA VAL A 409 14.54 7.39 -11.68
C VAL A 409 15.33 7.95 -12.86
N THR A 410 15.85 9.14 -12.67
CA THR A 410 16.82 9.77 -13.57
C THR A 410 18.09 10.07 -12.79
N ALA A 411 19.27 9.77 -13.33
CA ALA A 411 20.51 10.13 -12.66
C ALA A 411 21.68 10.44 -13.61
N ASP A 412 22.78 11.04 -13.11
CA ASP A 412 23.98 11.12 -13.93
C ASP A 412 24.68 9.74 -13.99
N HIS A 413 24.66 9.02 -12.87
CA HIS A 413 25.25 7.69 -12.70
C HIS A 413 24.35 6.80 -11.83
N ALA A 414 24.38 5.49 -12.08
CA ALA A 414 23.77 4.49 -11.22
C ALA A 414 24.73 3.33 -10.96
N ASN A 415 24.85 2.95 -9.68
CA ASN A 415 25.50 1.71 -9.25
C ASN A 415 24.41 0.83 -8.64
N LEU A 416 24.06 -0.25 -9.32
CA LEU A 416 22.95 -1.11 -8.94
C LEU A 416 23.45 -2.36 -8.21
N GLY A 417 22.72 -2.73 -7.18
CA GLY A 417 22.96 -3.88 -6.32
C GLY A 417 21.67 -4.18 -5.58
N GLY A 418 21.69 -5.17 -4.68
CA GLY A 418 20.51 -5.47 -3.86
C GLY A 418 19.30 -5.93 -4.67
N THR A 419 18.10 -5.52 -4.25
CA THR A 419 16.82 -5.95 -4.82
C THR A 419 16.07 -4.78 -5.44
N LEU A 420 15.55 -4.96 -6.65
CA LEU A 420 14.49 -4.13 -7.21
C LEU A 420 13.13 -4.78 -6.90
N ASP A 421 12.26 -4.07 -6.19
CA ASP A 421 10.89 -4.49 -5.89
C ASP A 421 9.87 -3.60 -6.60
N ILE A 422 9.12 -4.18 -7.52
CA ILE A 422 8.06 -3.50 -8.25
C ILE A 422 6.73 -3.78 -7.54
N THR A 423 6.26 -2.83 -6.72
CA THR A 423 5.06 -3.02 -5.88
C THR A 423 3.73 -2.74 -6.61
N GLY A 424 3.77 -2.25 -7.85
CA GLY A 424 2.61 -2.02 -8.71
C GLY A 424 2.82 -2.63 -10.09
N ILE A 425 1.80 -3.22 -10.71
CA ILE A 425 1.92 -3.96 -11.97
C ILE A 425 1.81 -3.09 -13.23
N GLY A 426 1.65 -1.77 -13.09
CA GLY A 426 1.59 -0.83 -14.22
C GLY A 426 0.79 -1.33 -15.44
N ASN A 427 1.28 -1.03 -16.65
CA ASN A 427 0.68 -1.39 -17.93
C ASN A 427 1.03 -2.83 -18.40
N VAL A 428 1.42 -3.74 -17.50
CA VAL A 428 1.67 -5.17 -17.83
C VAL A 428 0.43 -5.85 -18.43
N ALA A 429 -0.76 -5.25 -18.26
CA ALA A 429 -2.00 -5.64 -18.94
C ALA A 429 -1.94 -5.58 -20.48
N LYS A 430 -0.92 -4.98 -21.11
CA LYS A 430 -0.71 -5.02 -22.57
C LYS A 430 0.30 -6.07 -23.06
N SER A 431 0.91 -6.85 -22.16
CA SER A 431 1.95 -7.86 -22.47
C SER A 431 1.45 -9.10 -23.25
N TRP A 432 0.21 -9.10 -23.72
CA TRP A 432 -0.41 -10.22 -24.43
C TRP A 432 -0.20 -10.17 -25.96
N THR A 433 0.50 -9.15 -26.45
CA THR A 433 0.89 -8.98 -27.86
C THR A 433 2.30 -9.51 -28.12
N ARG A 434 2.61 -9.84 -29.38
CA ARG A 434 3.94 -10.26 -29.82
C ARG A 434 5.07 -9.32 -29.39
N ASP A 435 4.82 -8.02 -29.45
CA ASP A 435 5.84 -7.02 -29.16
C ASP A 435 6.00 -6.90 -27.63
N ALA A 436 7.21 -7.17 -27.14
CA ALA A 436 7.54 -7.05 -25.71
C ALA A 436 7.18 -5.66 -25.18
N TYR A 437 6.61 -5.63 -23.98
CA TYR A 437 6.43 -4.37 -23.27
C TYR A 437 7.72 -4.07 -22.52
N ALA A 438 8.50 -3.11 -23.02
CA ALA A 438 9.67 -2.57 -22.32
C ALA A 438 9.36 -1.17 -21.77
N TYR A 439 9.63 -0.97 -20.49
CA TYR A 439 9.50 0.31 -19.80
C TYR A 439 10.84 0.68 -19.15
N THR A 440 11.44 1.79 -19.58
CA THR A 440 12.64 2.33 -18.94
C THR A 440 12.28 2.85 -17.55
N LEU A 441 12.76 2.15 -16.53
CA LEU A 441 12.55 2.47 -15.12
C LEU A 441 13.59 3.49 -14.62
N ILE A 442 14.85 3.26 -14.99
CA ILE A 442 16.00 4.10 -14.64
C ILE A 442 16.64 4.57 -15.94
N ASP A 443 16.90 5.87 -16.06
CA ASP A 443 17.57 6.49 -17.20
C ASP A 443 18.73 7.35 -16.67
N THR A 444 19.94 7.10 -17.14
CA THR A 444 21.15 7.78 -16.69
C THR A 444 21.92 8.50 -17.80
N ASP A 445 22.71 9.51 -17.45
CA ASP A 445 23.58 10.21 -18.42
C ASP A 445 24.83 9.37 -18.79
N SER A 446 25.24 8.45 -17.89
CA SER A 446 26.38 7.53 -18.06
C SER A 446 25.93 6.09 -17.98
N ALA A 447 26.78 5.15 -18.43
CA ALA A 447 26.53 3.72 -18.32
C ALA A 447 26.22 3.30 -16.87
N ILE A 448 25.18 2.49 -16.69
CA ILE A 448 24.80 1.88 -15.42
C ILE A 448 25.85 0.83 -15.06
N ASN A 449 26.32 0.87 -13.81
CA ASN A 449 27.30 -0.06 -13.30
C ASN A 449 26.62 -1.20 -12.52
N SER A 450 26.84 -2.43 -12.99
CA SER A 450 26.22 -3.66 -12.47
C SER A 450 24.68 -3.70 -12.64
N ASP A 451 24.05 -4.74 -12.08
CA ASP A 451 22.61 -4.98 -12.15
C ASP A 451 22.08 -5.27 -10.73
N PHE A 452 20.78 -5.17 -10.53
CA PHE A 452 20.16 -5.66 -9.30
C PHE A 452 20.43 -7.16 -9.16
N ALA A 453 20.75 -7.59 -7.93
CA ALA A 453 20.98 -9.01 -7.65
C ALA A 453 19.68 -9.80 -7.65
N GLN A 454 18.54 -9.15 -7.35
CA GLN A 454 17.21 -9.75 -7.29
C GLN A 454 16.17 -8.79 -7.89
N PHE A 455 15.14 -9.36 -8.51
CA PHE A 455 13.99 -8.64 -9.05
C PHE A 455 12.69 -9.30 -8.55
N THR A 456 11.76 -8.50 -8.02
CA THR A 456 10.48 -8.99 -7.48
C THR A 456 9.32 -8.12 -7.97
N VAL A 457 8.13 -8.72 -8.12
CA VAL A 457 6.92 -8.01 -8.57
C VAL A 457 5.76 -8.32 -7.62
N ALA A 458 5.22 -7.28 -6.98
CA ALA A 458 4.14 -7.34 -6.00
C ALA A 458 4.39 -8.35 -4.86
N GLY A 459 5.65 -8.51 -4.44
CA GLY A 459 6.05 -9.49 -3.42
C GLY A 459 5.87 -10.95 -3.84
N MET A 460 5.47 -11.22 -5.09
CA MET A 460 5.44 -12.56 -5.69
C MET A 460 6.70 -12.75 -6.53
N ASP A 461 7.23 -13.97 -6.54
CA ASP A 461 8.20 -14.37 -7.56
C ASP A 461 7.48 -14.29 -8.91
N ALA A 462 8.08 -13.60 -9.89
CA ALA A 462 7.52 -13.45 -11.25
C ALA A 462 7.26 -14.80 -11.95
N LYS A 463 7.73 -15.92 -11.38
CA LYS A 463 7.61 -17.30 -11.87
C LYS A 463 6.28 -18.02 -11.56
N GLN A 464 5.22 -17.34 -11.12
CA GLN A 464 3.95 -18.02 -10.81
C GLN A 464 3.24 -18.64 -12.03
N VAL A 465 3.59 -18.21 -13.24
CA VAL A 465 3.26 -18.90 -14.50
C VAL A 465 4.54 -19.05 -15.31
N ASP A 466 4.74 -20.19 -15.95
CA ASP A 466 5.96 -20.47 -16.71
C ASP A 466 6.00 -19.76 -18.06
N PHE A 467 4.84 -19.35 -18.60
CA PHE A 467 4.74 -18.81 -19.95
C PHE A 467 4.79 -17.28 -20.06
N LEU A 468 4.88 -16.54 -18.95
CA LEU A 468 5.12 -15.10 -18.93
C LEU A 468 6.43 -14.80 -18.21
N THR A 469 7.25 -13.97 -18.83
CA THR A 469 8.48 -13.47 -18.25
C THR A 469 8.31 -12.00 -17.91
N VAL A 470 8.54 -11.62 -16.65
CA VAL A 470 8.75 -10.23 -16.24
C VAL A 470 10.15 -10.13 -15.68
N ASP A 471 10.95 -9.24 -16.26
CA ASP A 471 12.37 -9.13 -15.98
C ASP A 471 12.80 -7.66 -15.91
N GLY A 472 13.81 -7.36 -15.10
CA GLY A 472 14.44 -6.05 -15.02
C GLY A 472 15.93 -6.21 -15.27
N ARG A 473 16.50 -5.39 -16.16
CA ARG A 473 17.94 -5.42 -16.44
C ARG A 473 18.45 -4.12 -17.06
N VAL A 474 19.76 -3.96 -17.05
CA VAL A 474 20.44 -2.95 -17.88
C VAL A 474 20.24 -3.28 -19.37
N ASN A 475 19.84 -2.29 -20.17
CA ASN A 475 19.59 -2.46 -21.59
C ASN A 475 20.90 -2.73 -22.35
N ALA A 476 20.98 -3.86 -23.03
CA ALA A 476 22.20 -4.29 -23.72
C ALA A 476 22.57 -3.42 -24.95
N ALA A 477 21.60 -2.73 -25.55
CA ALA A 477 21.81 -1.82 -26.67
C ALA A 477 22.13 -0.39 -26.22
N ASP A 478 21.79 -0.05 -24.97
CA ASP A 478 21.93 1.28 -24.39
C ASP A 478 22.14 1.16 -22.88
N ASP A 479 23.40 0.99 -22.47
CA ASP A 479 23.77 0.67 -21.08
C ASP A 479 23.48 1.81 -20.08
N THR A 480 22.94 2.94 -20.53
CA THR A 480 22.46 4.03 -19.68
C THR A 480 21.00 3.87 -19.25
N ARG A 481 20.30 2.82 -19.70
CA ARG A 481 18.89 2.56 -19.36
C ARG A 481 18.71 1.23 -18.65
N TYR A 482 17.89 1.23 -17.60
CA TYR A 482 17.39 0.04 -16.94
C TYR A 482 15.94 -0.19 -17.36
N ASP A 483 15.69 -1.27 -18.09
CA ASP A 483 14.38 -1.58 -18.62
C ASP A 483 13.72 -2.70 -17.82
N VAL A 484 12.46 -2.49 -17.45
CA VAL A 484 11.57 -3.55 -16.98
C VAL A 484 10.80 -4.04 -18.19
N THR A 485 10.99 -5.31 -18.55
CA THR A 485 10.41 -5.95 -19.72
C THR A 485 9.42 -7.02 -19.30
N ALA A 486 8.26 -7.06 -19.95
CA ALA A 486 7.31 -8.17 -19.87
C ALA A 486 7.07 -8.76 -21.27
N SER A 487 7.24 -10.07 -21.42
CA SER A 487 7.02 -10.80 -22.67
C SER A 487 6.57 -12.25 -22.43
N LEU A 488 6.13 -12.94 -23.49
CA LEU A 488 5.89 -14.38 -23.44
C LEU A 488 7.23 -15.11 -23.34
N SER A 489 7.31 -16.15 -22.51
CA SER A 489 8.53 -16.94 -22.34
C SER A 489 8.96 -17.66 -23.63
N TRP A 490 8.04 -17.82 -24.59
CA TRP A 490 8.35 -18.25 -25.97
C TRP A 490 9.38 -17.34 -26.67
N TYR A 491 9.36 -16.03 -26.38
CA TYR A 491 10.18 -15.00 -27.01
C TYR A 491 11.21 -14.37 -26.05
N ALA A 492 11.36 -14.90 -24.83
CA ALA A 492 12.19 -14.31 -23.77
C ALA A 492 13.62 -13.98 -24.23
N ASP A 493 14.33 -14.92 -24.88
CA ASP A 493 15.70 -14.71 -25.38
C ASP A 493 15.77 -13.65 -26.48
N SER A 494 14.82 -13.63 -27.42
CA SER A 494 14.77 -12.60 -28.47
C SER A 494 14.45 -11.21 -27.92
N ASP A 495 13.73 -11.16 -26.81
CA ASP A 495 13.41 -9.95 -26.06
C ASP A 495 14.43 -9.69 -24.94
N ASN A 496 15.53 -10.45 -24.95
CA ASN A 496 16.71 -10.34 -24.08
C ASN A 496 16.41 -10.54 -22.56
N ALA A 497 15.31 -11.19 -22.20
CA ALA A 497 14.91 -11.44 -20.82
C ALA A 497 15.83 -12.42 -20.07
N ALA A 498 15.90 -12.30 -18.74
CA ALA A 498 16.78 -13.11 -17.89
C ALA A 498 16.35 -14.59 -17.73
N THR A 499 15.10 -14.92 -18.05
CA THR A 499 14.67 -16.33 -18.13
C THR A 499 14.91 -16.86 -19.53
N ASP A 500 15.53 -18.03 -19.63
CA ASP A 500 15.70 -18.72 -20.90
C ASP A 500 14.35 -18.97 -21.59
N ALA A 501 14.30 -18.76 -22.90
CA ALA A 501 13.11 -19.03 -23.70
C ALA A 501 12.71 -20.52 -23.65
N HIS A 502 11.40 -20.77 -23.63
CA HIS A 502 10.85 -22.13 -23.74
C HIS A 502 9.44 -22.16 -24.32
N GLY A 503 9.06 -23.31 -24.90
CA GLY A 503 7.74 -23.54 -25.48
C GLY A 503 6.69 -24.16 -24.55
N THR A 504 6.99 -24.27 -23.24
CA THR A 504 6.06 -24.87 -22.27
C THR A 504 5.03 -23.86 -21.77
N PHE A 505 3.76 -24.25 -21.78
CA PHE A 505 2.65 -23.55 -21.14
C PHE A 505 2.00 -24.46 -20.10
N THR A 506 2.21 -24.15 -18.81
CA THR A 506 1.59 -24.87 -17.70
C THR A 506 0.41 -24.09 -17.14
N LEU A 507 -0.80 -24.64 -17.31
CA LEU A 507 -2.03 -24.11 -16.74
C LEU A 507 -2.56 -25.10 -15.70
N SER A 508 -2.15 -24.94 -14.44
CA SER A 508 -2.36 -25.96 -13.40
C SER A 508 -3.82 -26.16 -12.97
N GLU A 509 -4.66 -25.14 -13.10
CA GLU A 509 -6.02 -25.13 -12.55
C GLU A 509 -7.05 -25.68 -13.55
N GLN A 510 -7.79 -26.71 -13.14
CA GLN A 510 -8.84 -27.32 -13.95
C GLN A 510 -10.01 -26.33 -14.16
N GLY A 511 -10.49 -26.22 -15.40
CA GLY A 511 -11.60 -25.33 -15.77
C GLY A 511 -11.19 -23.89 -16.06
N HIS A 512 -9.92 -23.53 -15.86
CA HIS A 512 -9.39 -22.24 -16.26
C HIS A 512 -8.86 -22.30 -17.71
N SER A 513 -9.06 -21.23 -18.46
CA SER A 513 -8.60 -21.10 -19.84
C SER A 513 -7.72 -19.87 -20.03
N PHE A 514 -6.66 -20.00 -20.81
CA PHE A 514 -5.82 -18.89 -21.25
C PHE A 514 -5.85 -18.79 -22.78
N THR A 515 -6.25 -17.64 -23.32
CA THR A 515 -6.32 -17.41 -24.77
C THR A 515 -5.14 -16.59 -25.27
N LEU A 516 -4.36 -17.18 -26.18
CA LEU A 516 -3.25 -16.56 -26.86
C LEU A 516 -3.65 -16.16 -28.28
N ASN A 517 -3.89 -14.86 -28.49
CA ASN A 517 -4.24 -14.28 -29.79
C ASN A 517 -3.03 -13.79 -30.59
N THR A 518 -1.82 -14.08 -30.10
CA THR A 518 -0.56 -13.77 -30.78
C THR A 518 -0.09 -15.01 -31.52
N ALA A 519 0.29 -14.87 -32.79
CA ALA A 519 0.81 -15.97 -33.60
C ALA A 519 2.18 -16.40 -33.06
N LEU A 520 2.29 -17.67 -32.67
CA LEU A 520 3.56 -18.30 -32.32
C LEU A 520 4.33 -18.67 -33.60
N THR A 521 5.60 -18.30 -33.64
CA THR A 521 6.52 -18.53 -34.77
C THR A 521 7.83 -19.10 -34.26
N ASP A 522 8.60 -19.74 -35.15
CA ASP A 522 9.95 -20.18 -34.82
C ASP A 522 10.82 -19.04 -34.29
N VAL A 523 11.66 -19.36 -33.31
CA VAL A 523 12.70 -18.48 -32.78
C VAL A 523 14.06 -18.98 -33.29
N ASP A 524 14.77 -18.18 -34.09
CA ASP A 524 16.00 -18.57 -34.80
C ASP A 524 17.30 -18.17 -34.05
N ALA A 525 18.14 -19.15 -33.73
CA ALA A 525 19.59 -19.18 -33.46
C ALA A 525 20.35 -18.05 -32.71
N THR A 526 19.70 -17.17 -31.94
CA THR A 526 20.36 -16.42 -30.85
C THR A 526 20.05 -16.96 -29.46
N LEU A 527 19.47 -18.17 -29.38
CA LEU A 527 19.39 -18.91 -28.12
C LEU A 527 20.80 -18.93 -27.51
N ASN A 528 20.88 -18.52 -26.25
CA ASN A 528 22.12 -18.60 -25.50
C ASN A 528 22.66 -20.05 -25.65
N PRO A 529 23.90 -20.27 -26.14
CA PRO A 529 24.44 -21.63 -26.24
C PRO A 529 24.60 -22.29 -24.86
N ASP A 530 24.49 -21.50 -23.78
CA ASP A 530 24.43 -21.95 -22.38
C ASP A 530 22.98 -21.98 -21.82
N SER A 531 21.95 -21.83 -22.67
CA SER A 531 20.53 -21.90 -22.26
C SER A 531 20.25 -23.23 -21.55
N ALA A 532 19.67 -23.15 -20.35
CA ALA A 532 19.43 -24.32 -19.50
C ALA A 532 18.18 -25.11 -19.91
N THR A 533 17.39 -24.64 -20.89
CA THR A 533 16.10 -25.25 -21.25
C THR A 533 16.20 -26.35 -22.30
N ASP A 534 17.32 -26.44 -23.03
CA ASP A 534 17.50 -27.35 -24.19
C ASP A 534 16.36 -27.25 -25.24
N TRP A 535 15.60 -26.15 -25.25
CA TRP A 535 14.45 -25.97 -26.13
C TRP A 535 14.90 -25.71 -27.58
N ASP A 536 14.19 -26.29 -28.54
CA ASP A 536 14.53 -26.23 -29.96
C ASP A 536 14.12 -24.92 -30.65
N GLY A 537 13.48 -24.01 -29.90
CA GLY A 537 12.93 -22.74 -30.40
C GLY A 537 11.63 -22.88 -31.18
N LYS A 538 11.01 -24.07 -31.20
CA LYS A 538 9.99 -24.43 -32.19
C LYS A 538 8.83 -25.26 -31.63
N SER A 539 9.09 -26.14 -30.68
CA SER A 539 8.11 -27.09 -30.17
C SER A 539 7.25 -26.48 -29.06
N LEU A 540 5.94 -26.75 -29.07
CA LEU A 540 4.99 -26.31 -28.04
C LEU A 540 4.67 -27.46 -27.10
N ILE A 541 4.74 -27.24 -25.79
CA ILE A 541 4.33 -28.21 -24.78
C ILE A 541 3.20 -27.63 -23.94
N LYS A 542 2.04 -28.30 -23.92
CA LYS A 542 0.92 -27.93 -23.05
C LYS A 542 0.85 -28.87 -21.83
N ARG A 543 0.91 -28.30 -20.63
CA ARG A 543 0.85 -28.98 -19.32
C ARG A 543 -0.20 -28.40 -18.38
N GLY A 544 -0.49 -29.10 -17.29
CA GLY A 544 -1.49 -28.71 -16.30
C GLY A 544 -2.93 -28.91 -16.75
N ALA A 545 -3.86 -28.99 -15.80
CA ALA A 545 -5.25 -29.40 -16.03
C ALA A 545 -6.12 -28.37 -16.79
N GLY A 546 -5.68 -27.12 -16.94
CA GLY A 546 -6.39 -26.05 -17.63
C GLY A 546 -6.32 -26.10 -19.16
N THR A 547 -6.95 -25.14 -19.82
CA THR A 547 -7.08 -25.05 -21.28
C THR A 547 -6.23 -23.92 -21.87
N LEU A 548 -5.30 -24.22 -22.78
CA LEU A 548 -4.64 -23.22 -23.61
C LEU A 548 -5.45 -23.05 -24.90
N ILE A 549 -5.85 -21.84 -25.25
CA ILE A 549 -6.59 -21.53 -26.47
C ILE A 549 -5.67 -20.75 -27.41
N LEU A 550 -5.34 -21.28 -28.58
CA LEU A 550 -4.61 -20.55 -29.61
C LEU A 550 -5.61 -19.89 -30.56
N GLY A 551 -5.61 -18.55 -30.57
CA GLY A 551 -6.52 -17.74 -31.37
C GLY A 551 -5.93 -17.22 -32.69
N ALA A 552 -4.64 -17.42 -32.92
CA ALA A 552 -3.92 -16.90 -34.07
C ALA A 552 -3.52 -18.00 -35.07
N GLN A 553 -3.03 -17.59 -36.24
CA GLN A 553 -2.41 -18.47 -37.22
C GLN A 553 -0.96 -18.74 -36.82
N ASN A 554 -0.71 -19.83 -36.10
CA ASN A 554 0.62 -20.18 -35.61
C ASN A 554 1.41 -20.88 -36.70
N THR A 555 2.67 -20.48 -36.87
CA THR A 555 3.55 -20.95 -37.95
C THR A 555 4.85 -21.57 -37.44
N TYR A 556 4.95 -21.85 -36.14
CA TYR A 556 6.07 -22.63 -35.60
C TYR A 556 6.18 -23.99 -36.32
N SER A 557 7.38 -24.57 -36.31
CA SER A 557 7.78 -25.75 -37.09
C SER A 557 8.14 -26.98 -36.27
N GLY A 558 8.04 -26.91 -34.93
CA GLY A 558 8.29 -28.02 -34.00
C GLY A 558 7.01 -28.71 -33.53
N ASP A 559 7.15 -29.88 -32.93
CA ASP A 559 5.97 -30.68 -32.54
C ASP A 559 5.13 -29.99 -31.47
N THR A 560 3.83 -30.30 -31.45
CA THR A 560 2.89 -29.85 -30.43
C THR A 560 2.55 -31.00 -29.50
N ASP A 561 3.07 -30.98 -28.29
CA ASP A 561 2.81 -32.01 -27.28
C ASP A 561 1.75 -31.53 -26.28
N VAL A 562 0.55 -32.11 -26.37
CA VAL A 562 -0.51 -31.90 -25.39
C VAL A 562 -0.42 -33.00 -24.33
N GLN A 563 0.32 -32.72 -23.26
CA GLN A 563 0.61 -33.71 -22.22
C GLN A 563 -0.51 -33.79 -21.17
N GLU A 564 -1.10 -32.65 -20.81
CA GLU A 564 -2.16 -32.55 -19.80
C GLU A 564 -3.16 -31.41 -20.12
N GLY A 565 -4.38 -31.56 -19.61
CA GLY A 565 -5.45 -30.57 -19.79
C GLY A 565 -5.91 -30.49 -21.23
N ALA A 566 -6.21 -29.28 -21.72
CA ALA A 566 -6.68 -29.08 -23.08
C ALA A 566 -5.85 -28.05 -23.87
N LEU A 567 -5.64 -28.31 -25.16
CA LEU A 567 -5.21 -27.32 -26.15
C LEU A 567 -6.34 -27.12 -27.16
N TRP A 568 -6.81 -25.90 -27.34
CA TRP A 568 -7.95 -25.57 -28.19
C TRP A 568 -7.57 -24.56 -29.26
N LEU A 569 -8.02 -24.76 -30.50
CA LEU A 569 -7.88 -23.79 -31.58
C LEU A 569 -9.17 -22.99 -31.75
N ALA A 570 -9.07 -21.67 -31.69
CA ALA A 570 -10.21 -20.79 -31.97
C ALA A 570 -10.54 -20.77 -33.47
N GLU A 571 -11.63 -20.07 -33.82
CA GLU A 571 -12.06 -19.90 -35.21
C GLU A 571 -10.91 -19.39 -36.09
N THR A 572 -10.65 -20.07 -37.22
CA THR A 572 -9.60 -19.75 -38.20
C THR A 572 -8.15 -19.91 -37.72
N ALA A 573 -7.93 -20.35 -36.47
CA ALA A 573 -6.60 -20.57 -35.93
C ALA A 573 -5.93 -21.79 -36.59
N THR A 574 -4.60 -21.72 -36.71
CA THR A 574 -3.81 -22.77 -37.34
C THR A 574 -2.64 -23.23 -36.48
N ILE A 575 -2.25 -24.50 -36.64
CA ILE A 575 -0.94 -25.02 -36.22
C ILE A 575 -0.14 -25.38 -37.47
N GLY A 576 1.07 -24.81 -37.55
CA GLY A 576 2.01 -25.03 -38.64
C GLY A 576 1.67 -24.29 -39.93
N SER A 577 2.67 -24.12 -40.77
CA SER A 577 2.51 -23.59 -42.14
C SER A 577 1.95 -24.66 -43.09
N ALA A 578 1.33 -24.26 -44.20
CA ALA A 578 0.84 -25.20 -45.21
C ALA A 578 1.95 -26.15 -45.70
N GLY A 579 1.65 -27.46 -45.74
CA GLY A 579 2.62 -28.52 -46.09
C GLY A 579 3.57 -28.90 -44.94
N SER A 580 3.19 -28.61 -43.70
CA SER A 580 3.99 -28.97 -42.53
C SER A 580 4.00 -30.49 -42.30
N ALA A 581 5.13 -31.00 -41.80
CA ALA A 581 5.27 -32.39 -41.34
C ALA A 581 5.29 -32.51 -39.81
N GLN A 582 4.91 -31.46 -39.08
CA GLN A 582 4.84 -31.45 -37.61
C GLN A 582 3.79 -32.45 -37.11
N ALA A 583 4.00 -32.99 -35.92
CA ALA A 583 3.00 -33.78 -35.23
C ALA A 583 2.33 -32.98 -34.10
N VAL A 584 1.01 -33.13 -33.99
CA VAL A 584 0.27 -32.83 -32.76
C VAL A 584 0.08 -34.15 -32.00
N ASN A 585 0.76 -34.29 -30.87
CA ASN A 585 0.72 -35.48 -30.03
C ASN A 585 -0.21 -35.23 -28.84
N ILE A 586 -1.31 -35.99 -28.76
CA ILE A 586 -2.31 -35.86 -27.69
C ILE A 586 -2.12 -37.03 -26.72
N ALA A 587 -1.72 -36.76 -25.47
CA ALA A 587 -1.51 -37.78 -24.46
C ALA A 587 -2.84 -38.37 -23.93
N ALA A 588 -2.78 -39.54 -23.27
CA ALA A 588 -3.95 -40.33 -22.89
C ALA A 588 -5.03 -39.63 -22.04
N ASN A 589 -4.67 -38.59 -21.29
CA ASN A 589 -5.59 -37.81 -20.45
C ASN A 589 -5.65 -36.33 -20.87
N ALA A 590 -5.22 -36.04 -22.10
CA ALA A 590 -5.24 -34.71 -22.66
C ALA A 590 -6.34 -34.59 -23.73
N ALA A 591 -6.80 -33.36 -23.93
CA ALA A 591 -7.74 -33.01 -24.98
C ALA A 591 -7.09 -32.04 -25.97
N PHE A 592 -7.33 -32.26 -27.25
CA PHE A 592 -7.01 -31.31 -28.29
C PHE A 592 -8.22 -31.11 -29.19
N GLY A 593 -8.42 -29.91 -29.73
CA GLY A 593 -9.51 -29.69 -30.67
C GLY A 593 -9.62 -28.26 -31.12
N GLY A 594 -10.70 -27.95 -31.81
CA GLY A 594 -10.96 -26.59 -32.25
C GLY A 594 -12.27 -26.45 -32.99
N HIS A 595 -12.54 -25.20 -33.36
CA HIS A 595 -13.73 -24.78 -34.10
C HIS A 595 -13.29 -24.07 -35.38
N ASN A 596 -13.72 -24.50 -36.57
CA ASN A 596 -13.31 -23.91 -37.85
C ASN A 596 -11.79 -23.70 -37.94
N ALA A 597 -11.03 -24.70 -37.47
CA ALA A 597 -9.59 -24.62 -37.26
C ALA A 597 -8.83 -25.61 -38.15
N THR A 598 -7.53 -25.37 -38.32
CA THR A 598 -6.69 -26.19 -39.21
C THR A 598 -5.37 -26.60 -38.56
N VAL A 599 -5.07 -27.89 -38.59
CA VAL A 599 -3.73 -28.43 -38.32
C VAL A 599 -3.09 -28.75 -39.65
N ASN A 600 -1.97 -28.10 -39.97
CA ASN A 600 -1.29 -28.29 -41.25
C ASN A 600 -0.32 -29.49 -41.29
N GLY A 601 -0.22 -30.24 -40.18
CA GLY A 601 0.61 -31.43 -40.03
C GLY A 601 -0.18 -32.68 -39.64
N HIS A 602 0.47 -33.63 -38.99
CA HIS A 602 -0.08 -34.90 -38.54
C HIS A 602 -0.72 -34.78 -37.15
N VAL A 603 -1.67 -35.67 -36.83
CA VAL A 603 -2.23 -35.78 -35.47
C VAL A 603 -2.10 -37.22 -34.96
N ASN A 604 -1.43 -37.37 -33.82
CA ASN A 604 -1.33 -38.64 -33.09
C ASN A 604 -2.20 -38.56 -31.83
N ASN A 605 -3.37 -39.20 -31.87
CA ASN A 605 -4.35 -39.12 -30.79
C ASN A 605 -4.31 -40.34 -29.87
N LEU A 606 -3.71 -40.20 -28.68
CA LEU A 606 -3.86 -41.14 -27.57
C LEU A 606 -4.93 -40.69 -26.55
N GLY A 607 -5.41 -39.44 -26.64
CA GLY A 607 -6.39 -38.84 -25.72
C GLY A 607 -7.74 -38.57 -26.38
N SER A 608 -8.22 -37.32 -26.31
CA SER A 608 -9.46 -36.88 -26.95
C SER A 608 -9.21 -35.80 -28.01
N LEU A 609 -9.56 -36.07 -29.26
CA LEU A 609 -9.58 -35.10 -30.35
C LEU A 609 -11.01 -34.60 -30.57
N TYR A 610 -11.27 -33.31 -30.33
CA TYR A 610 -12.57 -32.69 -30.54
C TYR A 610 -12.63 -31.90 -31.85
N PHE A 611 -13.74 -32.00 -32.56
CA PHE A 611 -14.00 -31.19 -33.76
C PHE A 611 -15.37 -30.51 -33.66
N VAL A 612 -15.41 -29.20 -33.90
CA VAL A 612 -16.62 -28.39 -33.90
C VAL A 612 -16.71 -27.63 -35.22
N ASP A 613 -17.90 -27.56 -35.80
CA ASP A 613 -18.12 -27.12 -37.17
C ASP A 613 -17.16 -27.85 -38.12
N THR A 614 -16.22 -27.16 -38.79
CA THR A 614 -15.22 -27.82 -39.63
C THR A 614 -13.85 -27.84 -38.95
N PHE A 615 -13.32 -29.02 -38.62
CA PHE A 615 -11.94 -29.17 -38.20
C PHE A 615 -11.13 -29.86 -39.30
N THR A 616 -10.04 -29.25 -39.75
CA THR A 616 -9.24 -29.78 -40.87
C THR A 616 -7.85 -30.19 -40.40
N VAL A 617 -7.42 -31.40 -40.77
CA VAL A 617 -6.05 -31.89 -40.61
C VAL A 617 -5.47 -32.12 -42.01
N ASN A 618 -4.46 -31.35 -42.41
CA ASN A 618 -3.81 -31.46 -43.73
C ASN A 618 -2.67 -32.49 -43.77
N GLY A 619 -2.75 -33.49 -42.89
CA GLY A 619 -1.78 -34.58 -42.76
C GLY A 619 -2.46 -35.84 -42.25
N ASP A 620 -1.65 -36.84 -41.93
CA ASP A 620 -2.15 -38.14 -41.44
C ASP A 620 -2.69 -38.04 -40.00
N VAL A 621 -3.73 -38.81 -39.70
CA VAL A 621 -4.29 -38.96 -38.34
C VAL A 621 -4.17 -40.41 -37.90
N VAL A 622 -3.56 -40.62 -36.73
CA VAL A 622 -3.58 -41.90 -36.02
C VAL A 622 -4.47 -41.76 -34.80
N ASN A 623 -5.59 -42.49 -34.77
CA ASN A 623 -6.54 -42.45 -33.66
C ASN A 623 -6.47 -43.73 -32.81
N SER A 624 -5.92 -43.61 -31.61
CA SER A 624 -5.78 -44.71 -30.64
C SER A 624 -6.67 -44.55 -29.40
N SER A 625 -7.54 -43.53 -29.36
CA SER A 625 -8.46 -43.29 -28.25
C SER A 625 -9.79 -42.73 -28.72
N ALA A 626 -10.07 -41.42 -28.67
CA ALA A 626 -11.38 -40.88 -29.02
C ALA A 626 -11.30 -39.65 -29.92
N MET A 627 -12.03 -39.69 -31.04
CA MET A 627 -12.40 -38.50 -31.82
C MET A 627 -13.86 -38.20 -31.55
N ILE A 628 -14.15 -36.98 -31.11
CA ILE A 628 -15.43 -36.61 -30.50
C ILE A 628 -15.98 -35.37 -31.18
N SER A 629 -17.21 -35.45 -31.69
CA SER A 629 -17.93 -34.25 -32.09
C SER A 629 -18.16 -33.33 -30.89
N GLY A 630 -17.69 -32.09 -31.00
CA GLY A 630 -17.62 -31.17 -29.87
C GLY A 630 -18.87 -30.31 -29.64
N SER A 631 -19.97 -30.54 -30.37
CA SER A 631 -21.25 -29.85 -30.14
C SER A 631 -22.37 -30.84 -29.81
N ASP A 632 -23.56 -30.33 -29.44
CA ASP A 632 -24.76 -31.12 -29.16
C ASP A 632 -25.71 -31.23 -30.37
N GLN A 633 -25.31 -30.64 -31.50
CA GLN A 633 -26.05 -30.68 -32.77
C GLN A 633 -25.26 -31.46 -33.82
N PRO A 634 -25.95 -32.08 -34.79
CA PRO A 634 -25.30 -32.65 -35.96
C PRO A 634 -24.72 -31.56 -36.90
N ASN A 635 -23.93 -32.00 -37.90
CA ASN A 635 -23.27 -31.23 -38.97
C ASN A 635 -21.85 -30.71 -38.68
N ASN A 636 -21.17 -31.24 -37.66
CA ASN A 636 -19.73 -31.05 -37.52
C ASN A 636 -18.99 -32.01 -38.48
N THR A 637 -17.93 -31.51 -39.10
CA THR A 637 -17.11 -32.26 -40.06
C THR A 637 -15.65 -32.27 -39.62
N LEU A 638 -15.09 -33.46 -39.44
CA LEU A 638 -13.65 -33.65 -39.35
C LEU A 638 -13.12 -34.02 -40.73
N THR A 639 -12.33 -33.13 -41.34
CA THR A 639 -11.68 -33.38 -42.63
C THR A 639 -10.22 -33.75 -42.42
N ILE A 640 -9.82 -34.91 -42.94
CA ILE A 640 -8.46 -35.42 -42.94
C ILE A 640 -7.97 -35.44 -44.39
N ALA A 641 -7.19 -34.43 -44.75
CA ALA A 641 -6.52 -34.34 -46.05
C ALA A 641 -5.19 -35.11 -46.03
N GLY A 642 -5.27 -36.38 -45.63
CA GLY A 642 -4.18 -37.34 -45.46
C GLY A 642 -4.75 -38.75 -45.22
N ASN A 643 -3.94 -39.67 -44.73
CA ASN A 643 -4.39 -41.01 -44.37
C ASN A 643 -4.97 -41.05 -42.95
N TYR A 644 -5.97 -41.91 -42.74
CA TYR A 644 -6.52 -42.19 -41.42
C TYR A 644 -6.16 -43.61 -40.97
N THR A 645 -5.54 -43.75 -39.80
CA THR A 645 -5.27 -45.06 -39.19
C THR A 645 -5.97 -45.16 -37.84
N GLY A 646 -6.96 -46.05 -37.75
CA GLY A 646 -7.58 -46.44 -36.48
C GLY A 646 -6.75 -47.50 -35.76
N ASN A 647 -6.42 -47.28 -34.49
CA ASN A 647 -5.70 -48.23 -33.66
C ASN A 647 -6.54 -48.56 -32.42
N ASP A 648 -7.66 -49.24 -32.65
CA ASP A 648 -8.73 -49.51 -31.68
C ASP A 648 -9.36 -48.23 -31.08
N GLY A 649 -9.33 -47.14 -31.84
CA GLY A 649 -9.92 -45.86 -31.46
C GLY A 649 -11.45 -45.82 -31.61
N HIS A 650 -12.04 -44.76 -31.06
CA HIS A 650 -13.46 -44.47 -31.10
C HIS A 650 -13.72 -43.19 -31.89
N LEU A 651 -14.84 -43.15 -32.60
CA LEU A 651 -15.38 -41.97 -33.27
C LEU A 651 -16.80 -41.73 -32.75
N TYR A 652 -17.08 -40.56 -32.18
CA TYR A 652 -18.40 -40.19 -31.66
C TYR A 652 -19.02 -39.13 -32.56
N LEU A 653 -20.16 -39.46 -33.19
CA LEU A 653 -20.90 -38.59 -34.09
C LEU A 653 -22.30 -38.32 -33.53
N ASN A 654 -22.77 -37.09 -33.65
CA ASN A 654 -24.17 -36.74 -33.47
C ASN A 654 -24.91 -36.90 -34.80
N THR A 655 -26.04 -37.59 -34.78
CA THR A 655 -26.87 -37.80 -35.96
C THR A 655 -28.33 -37.60 -35.58
N GLN A 656 -29.07 -36.82 -36.36
CA GLN A 656 -30.53 -36.81 -36.25
C GLN A 656 -31.06 -38.02 -37.03
N LEU A 657 -31.19 -39.18 -36.39
CA LEU A 657 -31.55 -40.43 -37.09
C LEU A 657 -32.92 -40.33 -37.78
N GLY A 658 -32.91 -40.41 -39.11
CA GLY A 658 -34.06 -40.33 -40.01
C GLY A 658 -33.75 -40.98 -41.36
N ASP A 659 -34.13 -40.34 -42.47
CA ASP A 659 -33.88 -40.83 -43.83
C ASP A 659 -32.48 -40.44 -44.35
N ASP A 660 -32.17 -40.70 -45.63
CA ASP A 660 -30.88 -40.36 -46.27
C ASP A 660 -30.46 -38.89 -46.12
N SER A 661 -31.41 -37.97 -45.90
CA SER A 661 -31.14 -36.53 -45.76
C SER A 661 -30.85 -36.09 -44.32
N SER A 662 -30.79 -37.05 -43.40
CA SER A 662 -30.54 -36.81 -41.97
C SER A 662 -29.28 -35.97 -41.74
N PRO A 663 -29.40 -34.83 -41.03
CA PRO A 663 -28.24 -34.13 -40.52
C PRO A 663 -27.37 -35.05 -39.67
N THR A 664 -26.10 -35.14 -40.00
CA THR A 664 -25.13 -35.95 -39.26
C THR A 664 -23.79 -35.24 -39.20
N ASP A 665 -23.05 -35.49 -38.12
CA ASP A 665 -21.62 -35.27 -38.12
C ASP A 665 -20.94 -36.23 -39.09
N LYS A 666 -19.81 -35.81 -39.66
CA LYS A 666 -19.12 -36.52 -40.73
C LYS A 666 -17.61 -36.58 -40.51
N LEU A 667 -17.01 -37.73 -40.80
CA LEU A 667 -15.58 -37.87 -41.02
C LEU A 667 -15.31 -37.91 -42.52
N ILE A 668 -14.48 -37.01 -43.04
CA ILE A 668 -14.06 -37.00 -44.44
C ILE A 668 -12.56 -37.31 -44.49
N VAL A 669 -12.16 -38.37 -45.19
CA VAL A 669 -10.75 -38.76 -45.38
C VAL A 669 -10.43 -38.74 -46.86
N THR A 670 -9.55 -37.85 -47.32
CA THR A 670 -9.22 -37.78 -48.75
C THR A 670 -8.18 -38.82 -49.17
N GLY A 671 -7.41 -39.37 -48.22
CA GLY A 671 -6.43 -40.44 -48.42
C GLY A 671 -6.98 -41.82 -48.09
N ASP A 672 -6.08 -42.75 -47.75
CA ASP A 672 -6.43 -44.14 -47.42
C ASP A 672 -6.86 -44.27 -45.95
N THR A 673 -7.77 -45.19 -45.67
CA THR A 673 -8.13 -45.60 -44.29
C THR A 673 -7.57 -46.98 -43.98
N ALA A 674 -7.11 -47.21 -42.75
CA ALA A 674 -6.60 -48.51 -42.29
C ALA A 674 -6.84 -48.73 -40.79
N GLY A 675 -6.69 -49.98 -40.33
CA GLY A 675 -6.81 -50.36 -38.93
C GLY A 675 -8.26 -50.47 -38.44
N SER A 676 -8.53 -50.34 -37.14
CA SER A 676 -9.89 -50.52 -36.57
C SER A 676 -10.39 -49.28 -35.84
N THR A 677 -11.67 -48.96 -35.98
CA THR A 677 -12.34 -47.86 -35.27
C THR A 677 -13.77 -48.24 -34.90
N THR A 678 -14.16 -48.00 -33.66
CA THR A 678 -15.56 -48.15 -33.22
C THR A 678 -16.31 -46.82 -33.33
N LEU A 679 -17.35 -46.79 -34.15
CA LEU A 679 -18.25 -45.67 -34.32
C LEU A 679 -19.37 -45.69 -33.27
N HIS A 680 -19.56 -44.58 -32.57
CA HIS A 680 -20.67 -44.33 -31.65
C HIS A 680 -21.56 -43.25 -32.25
N ILE A 681 -22.85 -43.51 -32.32
CA ILE A 681 -23.85 -42.56 -32.81
C ILE A 681 -24.70 -42.10 -31.64
N THR A 682 -24.72 -40.78 -31.43
CA THR A 682 -25.64 -40.12 -30.52
C THR A 682 -26.84 -39.61 -31.32
N ASN A 683 -28.03 -40.17 -31.07
CA ASN A 683 -29.24 -39.66 -31.71
C ASN A 683 -29.60 -38.27 -31.16
N VAL A 684 -29.67 -37.26 -32.04
CA VAL A 684 -30.08 -35.89 -31.69
C VAL A 684 -31.46 -35.62 -32.28
N ASN A 685 -32.49 -35.85 -31.47
CA ASN A 685 -33.90 -35.59 -31.84
C ASN A 685 -34.37 -36.31 -33.13
N GLY A 686 -33.72 -37.40 -33.53
CA GLY A 686 -34.17 -38.24 -34.63
C GLY A 686 -35.31 -39.15 -34.20
N LEU A 687 -36.29 -39.35 -35.09
CA LEU A 687 -37.45 -40.21 -34.87
C LEU A 687 -37.32 -41.57 -35.56
N GLY A 688 -36.26 -41.78 -36.35
CA GLY A 688 -36.12 -42.92 -37.24
C GLY A 688 -36.98 -42.78 -38.50
N ALA A 689 -36.44 -43.20 -39.64
CA ALA A 689 -37.15 -43.35 -40.89
C ALA A 689 -36.40 -44.34 -41.79
N GLN A 690 -37.05 -44.82 -42.87
CA GLN A 690 -36.39 -45.67 -43.84
C GLN A 690 -35.32 -44.90 -44.62
N THR A 691 -34.11 -45.45 -44.64
CA THR A 691 -33.05 -45.00 -45.55
C THR A 691 -33.14 -45.74 -46.88
N VAL A 692 -32.83 -45.08 -47.99
CA VAL A 692 -32.71 -45.70 -49.32
C VAL A 692 -31.25 -46.04 -49.61
N ASN A 693 -30.37 -45.05 -49.51
CA ASN A 693 -28.92 -45.21 -49.70
C ASN A 693 -28.17 -45.28 -48.36
N GLY A 694 -28.75 -44.70 -47.31
CA GLY A 694 -28.17 -44.58 -45.97
C GLY A 694 -27.72 -43.16 -45.64
N ILE A 695 -27.56 -42.88 -44.35
CA ILE A 695 -27.00 -41.62 -43.83
C ILE A 695 -25.47 -41.71 -43.89
N GLU A 696 -24.83 -40.89 -44.71
CA GLU A 696 -23.37 -40.93 -44.91
C GLU A 696 -22.62 -40.34 -43.72
N VAL A 697 -21.87 -41.17 -43.01
CA VAL A 697 -21.15 -40.78 -41.78
C VAL A 697 -19.63 -40.74 -41.96
N ILE A 698 -19.11 -41.47 -42.94
CA ILE A 698 -17.68 -41.46 -43.28
C ILE A 698 -17.52 -41.46 -44.80
N GLU A 699 -16.81 -40.46 -45.31
CA GLU A 699 -16.44 -40.32 -46.72
C GLU A 699 -14.95 -40.67 -46.89
N VAL A 700 -14.62 -41.54 -47.85
CA VAL A 700 -13.25 -42.00 -48.11
C VAL A 700 -12.89 -41.82 -49.59
N GLY A 701 -12.01 -40.85 -49.86
CA GLY A 701 -11.52 -40.57 -51.21
C GLY A 701 -10.43 -41.52 -51.72
N GLY A 702 -9.71 -42.20 -50.82
CA GLY A 702 -8.66 -43.19 -51.12
C GLY A 702 -9.14 -44.65 -51.01
N GLN A 703 -8.23 -45.56 -50.67
CA GLN A 703 -8.59 -46.94 -50.35
C GLN A 703 -9.25 -47.02 -48.96
N SER A 704 -10.41 -47.67 -48.89
CA SER A 704 -11.20 -47.80 -47.66
C SER A 704 -10.95 -49.13 -46.95
N ASP A 705 -9.69 -49.36 -46.55
CA ASP A 705 -9.22 -50.60 -45.91
C ASP A 705 -9.37 -50.59 -44.37
N GLY A 706 -9.92 -49.52 -43.79
CA GLY A 706 -10.23 -49.43 -42.37
C GLY A 706 -11.46 -50.25 -41.97
N ASP A 707 -11.39 -50.94 -40.84
CA ASP A 707 -12.50 -51.67 -40.22
C ASP A 707 -13.27 -50.76 -39.27
N PHE A 708 -14.36 -50.16 -39.77
CA PHE A 708 -15.28 -49.36 -38.97
C PHE A 708 -16.43 -50.23 -38.46
N THR A 709 -16.61 -50.26 -37.13
CA THR A 709 -17.68 -51.04 -36.48
C THR A 709 -18.61 -50.15 -35.69
N LEU A 710 -19.91 -50.35 -35.80
CA LEU A 710 -20.89 -49.62 -34.98
C LEU A 710 -20.85 -50.17 -33.54
N TYR A 711 -20.85 -49.28 -32.54
CA TYR A 711 -20.92 -49.68 -31.15
C TYR A 711 -22.20 -50.50 -30.89
N LYS A 712 -22.06 -51.69 -30.31
CA LYS A 712 -23.11 -52.73 -30.17
C LYS A 712 -23.66 -53.31 -31.49
N GLY A 713 -23.12 -52.90 -32.64
CA GLY A 713 -23.48 -53.40 -33.97
C GLY A 713 -24.71 -52.74 -34.61
N HIS A 714 -25.54 -52.06 -33.83
CA HIS A 714 -26.76 -51.39 -34.27
C HIS A 714 -27.08 -50.18 -33.37
N VAL A 715 -27.96 -49.30 -33.85
CA VAL A 715 -28.57 -48.22 -33.06
C VAL A 715 -30.07 -48.26 -33.31
N ASP A 716 -30.84 -48.53 -32.25
CA ASP A 716 -32.30 -48.62 -32.33
C ASP A 716 -32.93 -47.28 -31.95
N ILE A 717 -33.89 -46.84 -32.77
CA ILE A 717 -34.71 -45.66 -32.50
C ILE A 717 -36.14 -45.90 -32.97
N ASN A 718 -37.08 -45.88 -32.01
CA ASN A 718 -38.48 -46.26 -32.26
C ASN A 718 -38.56 -47.62 -32.97
N ALA A 719 -39.23 -47.69 -34.13
CA ALA A 719 -39.38 -48.90 -34.93
C ALA A 719 -38.18 -49.22 -35.84
N TRP A 720 -37.11 -48.40 -35.81
CA TRP A 720 -36.01 -48.46 -36.78
C TRP A 720 -34.70 -48.88 -36.14
N THR A 721 -34.06 -49.88 -36.74
CA THR A 721 -32.74 -50.40 -36.39
C THR A 721 -31.72 -49.92 -37.43
N TYR A 722 -30.75 -49.09 -37.03
CA TYR A 722 -29.70 -48.60 -37.91
C TYR A 722 -28.45 -49.47 -37.79
N THR A 723 -27.90 -49.94 -38.91
CA THR A 723 -26.62 -50.66 -38.98
C THR A 723 -25.64 -49.95 -39.91
N LEU A 724 -24.35 -50.08 -39.62
CA LEU A 724 -23.29 -49.48 -40.43
C LEU A 724 -22.96 -50.37 -41.64
N LYS A 725 -22.97 -49.81 -42.85
CA LYS A 725 -22.67 -50.49 -44.11
C LYS A 725 -21.68 -49.69 -44.94
N GLN A 726 -20.74 -50.38 -45.57
CA GLN A 726 -19.83 -49.78 -46.54
C GLN A 726 -20.38 -49.94 -47.96
N ASP A 727 -20.44 -48.85 -48.73
CA ASP A 727 -20.85 -48.84 -50.13
C ASP A 727 -19.98 -47.87 -50.93
N GLY A 728 -19.47 -48.31 -52.08
CA GLY A 728 -18.57 -47.49 -52.90
C GLY A 728 -17.22 -47.09 -52.26
N GLY A 729 -16.95 -47.51 -51.02
CA GLY A 729 -15.79 -47.08 -50.20
C GLY A 729 -16.18 -46.18 -49.02
N ASP A 730 -17.35 -45.54 -49.10
CA ASP A 730 -17.92 -44.69 -48.05
C ASP A 730 -18.74 -45.53 -47.07
N TRP A 731 -19.02 -44.99 -45.88
CA TRP A 731 -19.76 -45.68 -44.82
C TRP A 731 -21.05 -44.95 -44.46
N TYR A 732 -22.14 -45.73 -44.42
CA TYR A 732 -23.50 -45.25 -44.25
C TYR A 732 -24.21 -45.97 -43.11
N LEU A 733 -25.02 -45.25 -42.34
CA LEU A 733 -26.03 -45.86 -41.46
C LEU A 733 -27.27 -46.18 -42.30
N ARG A 734 -27.67 -47.46 -42.35
CA ARG A 734 -28.88 -47.90 -43.04
C ARG A 734 -29.89 -48.44 -42.04
N SER A 735 -31.13 -47.99 -42.15
CA SER A 735 -32.23 -48.44 -41.31
C SER A 735 -33.03 -49.57 -41.92
N GLU A 736 -33.44 -50.48 -41.05
CA GLU A 736 -34.44 -51.51 -41.30
C GLU A 736 -35.51 -51.35 -40.21
N SER A 737 -36.78 -51.63 -40.52
CA SER A 737 -37.86 -51.62 -39.53
C SER A 737 -38.04 -53.04 -39.00
N ASP A 738 -38.31 -53.19 -37.71
CA ASP A 738 -38.68 -54.50 -37.14
C ASP A 738 -40.12 -54.92 -37.55
N ASP A 739 -40.91 -53.98 -38.08
CA ASP A 739 -42.30 -54.18 -38.54
C ASP A 739 -42.46 -54.18 -40.07
N VAL A 740 -41.71 -55.04 -40.79
CA VAL A 740 -42.05 -55.35 -42.19
C VAL A 740 -42.83 -56.67 -42.21
N PRO A 741 -44.15 -56.69 -42.46
CA PRO A 741 -44.85 -57.92 -42.75
C PRO A 741 -44.32 -58.53 -44.05
N ASP A 742 -44.03 -59.82 -43.96
CA ASP A 742 -43.60 -60.69 -45.05
C ASP A 742 -44.54 -60.56 -46.26
N ASP A 743 -43.95 -60.74 -47.43
CA ASP A 743 -44.61 -60.60 -48.71
C ASP A 743 -45.88 -61.47 -48.83
N GLY A 744 -46.89 -60.94 -49.53
CA GLY A 744 -48.19 -61.59 -49.72
C GLY A 744 -48.08 -63.00 -50.27
N GLY A 745 -48.16 -63.98 -49.37
CA GLY A 745 -48.32 -65.40 -49.65
C GLY A 745 -49.78 -65.82 -49.53
N ASP A 746 -50.40 -66.10 -50.69
CA ASP A 746 -51.75 -66.65 -50.85
C ASP A 746 -51.94 -67.96 -50.05
N VAL A 747 -52.84 -67.95 -49.06
CA VAL A 747 -53.31 -69.16 -48.37
C VAL A 747 -54.77 -69.42 -48.73
N THR A 748 -54.99 -70.55 -49.41
CA THR A 748 -56.33 -71.10 -49.68
C THR A 748 -56.83 -71.86 -48.43
N PRO A 749 -58.05 -71.61 -47.92
CA PRO A 749 -58.57 -72.32 -46.76
C PRO A 749 -59.16 -73.70 -47.15
N PRO A 750 -59.04 -74.72 -46.28
CA PRO A 750 -59.78 -75.96 -46.42
C PRO A 750 -61.27 -75.79 -46.08
N ASP A 751 -62.07 -76.60 -46.75
CA ASP A 751 -63.54 -76.64 -46.80
C ASP A 751 -64.12 -77.35 -45.56
N ASP A 752 -63.76 -76.91 -44.35
CA ASP A 752 -64.28 -77.46 -43.08
C ASP A 752 -63.83 -76.66 -41.83
N GLY A 753 -64.49 -75.53 -41.59
CA GLY A 753 -64.75 -74.94 -40.26
C GLY A 753 -63.59 -74.93 -39.26
N GLY A 754 -62.64 -74.02 -39.44
CA GLY A 754 -61.62 -73.67 -38.45
C GLY A 754 -61.46 -72.15 -38.32
N ASP A 755 -61.21 -71.70 -37.09
CA ASP A 755 -61.07 -70.28 -36.69
C ASP A 755 -59.98 -69.54 -37.49
N VAL A 756 -60.27 -68.28 -37.85
CA VAL A 756 -59.34 -67.35 -38.52
C VAL A 756 -59.21 -66.10 -37.66
N ILE A 757 -57.98 -65.74 -37.29
CA ILE A 757 -57.61 -64.46 -36.66
C ILE A 757 -57.20 -63.50 -37.79
N PRO A 758 -57.90 -62.37 -38.01
CA PRO A 758 -57.52 -61.40 -39.05
C PRO A 758 -56.44 -60.41 -38.55
N PRO A 759 -55.64 -59.80 -39.46
CA PRO A 759 -54.62 -58.81 -39.12
C PRO A 759 -55.20 -57.42 -38.81
N ASP A 760 -54.39 -56.63 -38.10
CA ASP A 760 -54.72 -55.41 -37.36
C ASP A 760 -54.89 -54.13 -38.22
N ASP A 761 -55.04 -54.26 -39.53
CA ASP A 761 -55.03 -53.13 -40.47
C ASP A 761 -56.16 -53.17 -41.51
N GLY A 762 -57.39 -52.99 -41.02
CA GLY A 762 -58.41 -52.21 -41.73
C GLY A 762 -58.95 -52.75 -43.06
N GLY A 763 -59.03 -54.07 -43.25
CA GLY A 763 -59.73 -54.72 -44.36
C GLY A 763 -61.22 -54.97 -44.09
N ASP A 764 -62.08 -54.75 -45.09
CA ASP A 764 -63.54 -54.97 -45.02
C ASP A 764 -63.87 -56.49 -45.03
N VAL A 765 -64.56 -56.98 -43.98
CA VAL A 765 -64.91 -58.40 -43.80
C VAL A 765 -66.43 -58.57 -43.97
N THR A 766 -66.87 -59.42 -44.90
CA THR A 766 -68.28 -59.85 -44.99
C THR A 766 -68.47 -61.17 -44.24
N PRO A 767 -69.39 -61.27 -43.26
CA PRO A 767 -69.55 -62.48 -42.45
C PRO A 767 -70.36 -63.59 -43.16
N PRO A 768 -70.16 -64.88 -42.80
CA PRO A 768 -71.02 -65.99 -43.23
C PRO A 768 -72.44 -65.89 -42.63
N ASP A 769 -73.42 -66.43 -43.37
CA ASP A 769 -74.88 -66.35 -43.15
C ASP A 769 -75.42 -67.11 -41.91
N ASP A 770 -74.56 -67.52 -40.98
CA ASP A 770 -74.88 -68.45 -39.92
C ASP A 770 -74.08 -68.20 -38.63
N GLY A 771 -74.34 -67.05 -38.00
CA GLY A 771 -74.38 -66.90 -36.54
C GLY A 771 -73.08 -67.17 -35.77
N GLY A 772 -71.98 -66.54 -36.19
CA GLY A 772 -70.72 -66.47 -35.44
C GLY A 772 -70.53 -65.12 -34.73
N ASP A 773 -69.90 -65.16 -33.55
CA ASP A 773 -69.61 -64.04 -32.66
C ASP A 773 -68.40 -63.23 -33.18
N VAL A 774 -68.42 -61.89 -33.13
CA VAL A 774 -67.38 -61.02 -33.70
C VAL A 774 -66.85 -60.04 -32.64
N THR A 775 -65.57 -60.14 -32.29
CA THR A 775 -64.85 -59.19 -31.43
C THR A 775 -64.18 -58.10 -32.28
N PRO A 776 -64.35 -56.79 -32.00
CA PRO A 776 -63.76 -55.71 -32.80
C PRO A 776 -62.27 -55.44 -32.47
N PRO A 777 -61.49 -54.85 -33.41
CA PRO A 777 -60.12 -54.38 -33.17
C PRO A 777 -60.06 -53.14 -32.24
N ASP A 778 -58.94 -52.99 -31.52
CA ASP A 778 -58.71 -52.00 -30.46
C ASP A 778 -58.70 -50.53 -30.91
N ASP A 779 -58.70 -50.26 -32.22
CA ASP A 779 -58.44 -48.92 -32.78
C ASP A 779 -59.65 -48.33 -33.55
N GLY A 780 -60.73 -48.04 -32.81
CA GLY A 780 -61.64 -46.93 -33.15
C GLY A 780 -62.47 -46.99 -34.46
N GLY A 781 -62.98 -48.17 -34.84
CA GLY A 781 -63.95 -48.33 -35.93
C GLY A 781 -65.43 -48.24 -35.47
N ASP A 782 -66.30 -47.68 -36.33
CA ASP A 782 -67.75 -47.51 -36.08
C ASP A 782 -68.52 -48.83 -36.36
N VAL A 783 -69.27 -49.34 -35.37
CA VAL A 783 -69.97 -50.64 -35.45
C VAL A 783 -71.48 -50.42 -35.51
N THR A 784 -72.15 -50.97 -36.54
CA THR A 784 -73.63 -51.02 -36.60
C THR A 784 -74.12 -52.40 -36.15
N PRO A 785 -75.07 -52.50 -35.18
CA PRO A 785 -75.47 -53.80 -34.63
C PRO A 785 -76.43 -54.59 -35.55
N PRO A 786 -76.48 -55.93 -35.45
CA PRO A 786 -77.46 -56.77 -36.14
C PRO A 786 -78.87 -56.61 -35.54
N ASP A 787 -79.91 -56.74 -36.38
CA ASP A 787 -81.33 -56.50 -36.06
C ASP A 787 -81.96 -57.38 -34.95
N ASP A 788 -81.25 -58.38 -34.43
CA ASP A 788 -81.82 -59.36 -33.48
C ASP A 788 -80.91 -59.61 -32.26
N GLY A 789 -80.93 -58.68 -31.29
CA GLY A 789 -80.76 -59.00 -29.86
C GLY A 789 -79.38 -59.45 -29.35
N GLY A 790 -78.28 -58.90 -29.88
CA GLY A 790 -76.93 -59.08 -29.35
C GLY A 790 -76.51 -58.02 -28.32
N ASP A 791 -75.75 -58.43 -27.30
CA ASP A 791 -75.23 -57.59 -26.21
C ASP A 791 -73.86 -57.00 -26.60
N VAL A 792 -73.56 -55.74 -26.26
CA VAL A 792 -72.37 -55.00 -26.73
C VAL A 792 -71.54 -54.49 -25.55
N THR A 793 -70.27 -54.91 -25.43
CA THR A 793 -69.31 -54.41 -24.45
C THR A 793 -68.47 -53.25 -25.02
N PRO A 794 -68.34 -52.10 -24.32
CA PRO A 794 -67.56 -50.94 -24.81
C PRO A 794 -66.02 -51.16 -24.74
N PRO A 795 -65.22 -50.50 -25.59
CA PRO A 795 -63.74 -50.49 -25.50
C PRO A 795 -63.23 -49.68 -24.31
N ASP A 796 -62.08 -50.08 -23.75
CA ASP A 796 -61.51 -49.56 -22.49
C ASP A 796 -61.06 -48.07 -22.54
N ASP A 797 -60.92 -47.46 -23.74
CA ASP A 797 -60.32 -46.13 -23.92
C ASP A 797 -61.30 -45.03 -24.41
N GLY A 798 -62.51 -44.97 -23.84
CA GLY A 798 -63.29 -43.73 -23.79
C GLY A 798 -64.13 -43.36 -25.04
N GLY A 799 -64.64 -44.35 -25.76
CA GLY A 799 -65.68 -44.16 -26.78
C GLY A 799 -67.07 -43.91 -26.18
N ASP A 800 -67.86 -43.01 -26.78
CA ASP A 800 -69.23 -42.66 -26.37
C ASP A 800 -70.23 -43.72 -26.91
N VAL A 801 -71.13 -44.21 -26.06
CA VAL A 801 -72.08 -45.30 -26.40
C VAL A 801 -73.52 -44.78 -26.34
N THR A 802 -74.25 -44.85 -27.46
CA THR A 802 -75.70 -44.59 -27.48
C THR A 802 -76.49 -45.84 -27.03
N PRO A 803 -77.44 -45.74 -26.08
CA PRO A 803 -78.17 -46.91 -25.57
C PRO A 803 -79.14 -47.53 -26.60
N PRO A 804 -79.38 -48.86 -26.57
CA PRO A 804 -80.43 -49.51 -27.37
C PRO A 804 -81.84 -49.18 -26.84
N ASP A 805 -82.84 -49.24 -27.74
CA ASP A 805 -84.23 -48.81 -27.50
C ASP A 805 -85.06 -49.72 -26.56
N ASP A 806 -84.53 -50.83 -26.04
CA ASP A 806 -85.25 -51.69 -25.09
C ASP A 806 -84.31 -52.44 -24.12
N ASP A 807 -84.39 -52.08 -22.82
CA ASP A 807 -84.03 -52.87 -21.62
C ASP A 807 -82.63 -53.55 -21.53
N GLY A 808 -81.55 -52.89 -21.99
CA GLY A 808 -80.16 -53.30 -21.72
C GLY A 808 -79.52 -52.56 -20.52
N ASP A 809 -78.87 -53.29 -19.60
CA ASP A 809 -78.18 -52.79 -18.39
C ASP A 809 -76.66 -52.66 -18.63
N ILE A 810 -76.00 -51.66 -18.04
CA ILE A 810 -74.57 -51.36 -18.27
C ILE A 810 -73.80 -51.50 -16.94
N THR A 811 -72.90 -52.49 -16.85
CA THR A 811 -72.00 -52.70 -15.71
C THR A 811 -70.57 -52.23 -16.02
N PRO A 812 -69.94 -51.35 -15.21
CA PRO A 812 -68.56 -50.89 -15.43
C PRO A 812 -67.51 -51.89 -14.91
N PRO A 813 -66.37 -52.12 -15.59
CA PRO A 813 -65.31 -52.97 -15.07
C PRO A 813 -64.39 -52.29 -14.04
N ASP A 814 -63.90 -53.13 -13.14
CA ASP A 814 -63.15 -52.88 -11.91
C ASP A 814 -61.72 -52.35 -12.14
N GLY A 815 -61.33 -51.28 -11.43
CA GLY A 815 -59.90 -50.93 -11.27
C GLY A 815 -59.56 -49.48 -10.94
N GLY A 816 -60.50 -48.54 -11.00
CA GLY A 816 -60.24 -47.14 -10.64
C GLY A 816 -60.50 -46.85 -9.17
N ASP A 817 -59.46 -46.70 -8.36
CA ASP A 817 -59.58 -46.00 -7.07
C ASP A 817 -59.62 -44.49 -7.33
N VAL A 818 -60.72 -43.89 -6.89
CA VAL A 818 -61.08 -42.48 -7.03
C VAL A 818 -60.74 -41.75 -5.75
N THR A 819 -59.98 -40.65 -5.82
CA THR A 819 -60.02 -39.60 -4.79
C THR A 819 -59.45 -38.27 -5.31
N PRO A 820 -59.90 -37.12 -4.79
CA PRO A 820 -60.87 -36.28 -5.49
C PRO A 820 -60.38 -34.86 -5.77
N VAL A 821 -61.05 -34.20 -6.72
CA VAL A 821 -60.92 -32.77 -6.98
C VAL A 821 -61.52 -31.98 -5.80
N ALA A 822 -60.71 -31.18 -5.13
CA ALA A 822 -61.16 -30.16 -4.18
C ALA A 822 -61.22 -28.77 -4.85
N PRO A 823 -62.11 -27.87 -4.37
CA PRO A 823 -63.08 -27.20 -5.22
C PRO A 823 -62.67 -25.83 -5.76
N GLN A 824 -63.30 -25.47 -6.88
CA GLN A 824 -63.42 -24.08 -7.33
C GLN A 824 -64.15 -23.24 -6.28
N TYR A 825 -63.57 -22.10 -5.92
CA TYR A 825 -64.36 -20.91 -5.60
C TYR A 825 -64.17 -19.89 -6.73
N ARG A 826 -65.24 -19.66 -7.47
CA ARG A 826 -65.43 -18.49 -8.34
C ARG A 826 -65.58 -17.24 -7.49
N ALA A 827 -65.02 -16.14 -7.98
CA ALA A 827 -65.68 -14.84 -8.16
C ALA A 827 -64.62 -13.94 -8.84
N ASP A 828 -64.73 -13.73 -10.14
CA ASP A 828 -65.57 -12.69 -10.79
C ASP A 828 -64.76 -11.41 -11.01
N ILE A 829 -64.91 -10.88 -12.23
CA ILE A 829 -65.03 -9.45 -12.54
C ILE A 829 -64.00 -8.57 -11.81
N GLY A 830 -62.93 -8.32 -12.57
CA GLY A 830 -61.78 -7.49 -12.28
C GLY A 830 -60.67 -7.93 -13.21
#